data_AF-A0A6P0LQ82-F1
#
_entry.id   AF-A0A6P0LQ82-F1
#
_cell.length_a   1.000
_cell.length_b   1.000
_cell.length_c   1.000
_cell.angle_alpha   90.00
_cell.angle_beta   90.00
_cell.angle_gamma   90.00
#
_symmetry.space_group_name_H-M   'P 1'
#
loop_
_entity.id
_entity.type
_entity.pdbx_description
1 polymer ?
#
loop_
_entity_poly.entity_id
_entity_poly.type
_entity_poly.pdbx_seq_one_letter_code
_entity_poly.pdbx_strand_id
1 'polypeptide(L)'
;MEELLDRQDQNKLVDLIESSGLCSSNSDRREFIKAIGLRPQDIYVEKAENTFLLDLIYELDRRGNTESLRLICQKLSKKLSGFSNHEELRHLEAQLGKSSRNYKPSQPKARPAYFVDNRVFPLMPLDIGTIWGLQRSSFIGILAGFEQDEIYETLRNVEFVLSEEVKANGCARLPKREWIQLDLSKSDGIPYNNSDILDVAVNFSGEAAKSLNENDFPPLSIPGFLFKINYKELKDYLQTIQNWCKALLGDLFSSSESVAIVIDITYSSDENIPQSVQDITHSLQDIKSKLIKVCGQIPIELMHLDYRLFFKHKNESYLEPESNNFSIRDLKPGFLFCRWIYQELIKCGYSQNHSYKDIIQLYEQLKNQYSEEELQKCCGSITAIDVVLDIKAITSEDKVTKIYEKLLRFILKYNKIKCIHEWVRDYVKSEVLEAVRAALVVISEADLLSDTLMDVWVDAIDFDKFDFNLFCQNGILNPDVDSTRNNRLEKLVLALLQKYNQRHDSLIKTIIDDLVVSYPTLQDFNNFCQNTKEQEDSFLCKNDAKQFEFALRANIKLEKAIEKFKAAPVSYVPTAICWLLAASPPTKSSISEILLLDPKKRAIFGLCTPQEWQKIKKRQDKERQVLDCRRKRPLIYSYSL
;
A
#
# COMPACT_ATOMS: atom_id res chain seq x y z
N MET A 1 -27.21 -22.93 25.39
CA MET A 1 -26.60 -21.79 24.67
C MET A 1 -25.18 -21.70 25.18
N GLU A 2 -24.20 -21.69 24.27
CA GLU A 2 -22.82 -21.37 24.63
C GLU A 2 -22.78 -19.91 25.11
N GLU A 3 -22.12 -19.66 26.24
CA GLU A 3 -21.83 -18.29 26.72
C GLU A 3 -20.93 -17.59 25.69
N LEU A 4 -21.18 -16.33 25.34
CA LEU A 4 -20.36 -15.61 24.35
C LEU A 4 -19.02 -15.18 24.96
N LEU A 5 -19.01 -14.95 26.27
CA LEU A 5 -17.87 -14.65 27.11
C LEU A 5 -17.87 -15.59 28.30
N ASP A 6 -16.72 -16.20 28.60
CA ASP A 6 -16.57 -16.92 29.85
C ASP A 6 -16.62 -15.97 31.06
N ARG A 7 -16.80 -16.52 32.26
CA ARG A 7 -16.93 -15.73 33.49
C ARG A 7 -15.70 -14.87 33.78
N GLN A 8 -14.51 -15.29 33.35
CA GLN A 8 -13.29 -14.51 33.54
C GLN A 8 -13.28 -13.28 32.63
N ASP A 9 -13.69 -13.45 31.38
CA ASP A 9 -13.81 -12.39 30.39
C ASP A 9 -14.95 -11.40 30.71
N GLN A 10 -16.06 -11.89 31.27
CA GLN A 10 -17.13 -11.03 31.82
C GLN A 10 -16.59 -10.11 32.93
N ASN A 11 -15.83 -10.65 33.88
CA ASN A 11 -15.23 -9.87 34.97
C ASN A 11 -14.22 -8.83 34.45
N LYS A 12 -13.33 -9.23 33.53
CA LYS A 12 -12.38 -8.29 32.90
C LYS A 12 -13.09 -7.13 32.21
N LEU A 13 -14.19 -7.41 31.52
CA LEU A 13 -14.97 -6.36 30.85
C LEU A 13 -15.57 -5.37 31.87
N VAL A 14 -16.04 -5.85 33.02
CA VAL A 14 -16.49 -4.99 34.13
C VAL A 14 -15.35 -4.13 34.65
N ASP A 15 -14.18 -4.71 34.93
CA ASP A 15 -13.00 -4.00 35.43
C ASP A 15 -12.56 -2.87 34.47
N LEU A 16 -12.63 -3.12 33.16
CA LEU A 16 -12.35 -2.11 32.12
C LEU A 16 -13.38 -0.97 32.11
N ILE A 17 -14.67 -1.27 32.31
CA ILE A 17 -15.73 -0.25 32.40
C ILE A 17 -15.54 0.63 33.63
N GLU A 18 -15.19 0.03 34.76
CA GLU A 18 -14.95 0.74 36.01
C GLU A 18 -13.70 1.61 35.94
N SER A 19 -12.57 1.05 35.49
CA SER A 19 -11.30 1.76 35.36
C SER A 19 -11.33 2.89 34.33
N SER A 20 -12.13 2.76 33.27
CA SER A 20 -12.35 3.84 32.30
C SER A 20 -13.26 4.97 32.82
N GLY A 21 -13.90 4.79 33.98
CA GLY A 21 -14.88 5.74 34.54
C GLY A 21 -16.10 5.96 33.64
N LEU A 22 -16.50 4.97 32.83
CA LEU A 22 -17.69 5.08 31.97
C LEU A 22 -19.01 5.01 32.75
N CYS A 23 -18.98 4.51 33.99
CA CYS A 23 -20.15 4.27 34.83
C CYS A 23 -19.94 4.77 36.28
N SER A 24 -19.24 5.90 36.43
CA SER A 24 -18.88 6.49 37.73
C SER A 24 -20.07 7.00 38.57
N SER A 25 -21.19 7.34 37.93
CA SER A 25 -22.38 7.83 38.61
C SER A 25 -23.68 7.22 38.07
N ASN A 26 -24.78 7.39 38.81
CA ASN A 26 -26.11 6.96 38.37
C ASN A 26 -26.58 7.67 37.08
N SER A 27 -26.06 8.87 36.78
CA SER A 27 -26.32 9.55 35.50
C SER A 27 -25.54 8.89 34.37
N ASP A 28 -24.24 8.64 34.59
CA ASP A 28 -23.35 8.02 33.60
C ASP A 28 -23.83 6.62 33.24
N ARG A 29 -24.30 5.84 34.22
CA ARG A 29 -24.89 4.51 33.98
C ARG A 29 -26.10 4.58 33.05
N ARG A 30 -26.99 5.57 33.22
CA ARG A 30 -28.16 5.75 32.34
C ARG A 30 -27.77 6.17 30.93
N GLU A 31 -26.76 7.04 30.79
CA GLU A 31 -26.22 7.41 29.48
C GLU A 31 -25.51 6.25 28.81
N PHE A 32 -24.77 5.46 29.57
CA PHE A 32 -24.09 4.25 29.11
C PHE A 32 -25.07 3.21 28.57
N ILE A 33 -26.13 2.86 29.32
CA ILE A 33 -27.20 1.94 28.87
C ILE A 33 -27.79 2.41 27.53
N LYS A 34 -28.11 3.70 27.41
CA LYS A 34 -28.63 4.28 26.16
C LYS A 34 -27.61 4.18 25.02
N ALA A 35 -26.34 4.45 25.32
CA ALA A 35 -25.27 4.46 24.34
C ALA A 35 -24.95 3.06 23.77
N ILE A 36 -25.31 1.99 24.49
CA ILE A 36 -25.15 0.60 24.04
C ILE A 36 -26.45 0.02 23.46
N GLY A 37 -27.42 0.87 23.15
CA GLY A 37 -28.62 0.53 22.37
C GLY A 37 -29.76 -0.11 23.16
N LEU A 38 -29.69 -0.11 24.49
CA LEU A 38 -30.70 -0.75 25.33
C LEU A 38 -31.77 0.25 25.77
N ARG A 39 -33.04 -0.17 25.75
CA ARG A 39 -34.09 0.61 26.41
C ARG A 39 -34.09 0.25 27.90
N PRO A 40 -34.40 1.20 28.80
CA PRO A 40 -34.52 0.94 30.23
C PRO A 40 -35.51 -0.18 30.60
N GLN A 41 -36.41 -0.54 29.69
CA GLN A 41 -37.41 -1.59 29.85
C GLN A 41 -36.90 -2.97 29.43
N ASP A 42 -35.80 -3.04 28.67
CA ASP A 42 -35.31 -4.27 28.05
C ASP A 42 -34.50 -5.13 29.03
N ILE A 43 -34.04 -4.57 30.16
CA ILE A 43 -33.24 -5.28 31.15
C ILE A 43 -33.76 -4.99 32.55
N TYR A 44 -34.12 -6.07 33.27
CA TYR A 44 -34.32 -6.02 34.71
C TYR A 44 -32.96 -6.26 35.36
N VAL A 45 -32.30 -5.19 35.80
CA VAL A 45 -31.11 -5.29 36.66
C VAL A 45 -31.57 -5.05 38.09
N GLU A 46 -31.31 -5.99 39.01
CA GLU A 46 -31.65 -5.81 40.42
C GLU A 46 -30.93 -4.60 41.02
N LYS A 47 -31.57 -3.96 42.01
CA LYS A 47 -31.25 -2.62 42.53
C LYS A 47 -29.94 -2.50 43.32
N ALA A 48 -29.10 -3.54 43.39
CA ALA A 48 -27.85 -3.45 44.15
C ALA A 48 -26.83 -2.62 43.35
N GLU A 49 -26.51 -1.40 43.84
CA GLU A 49 -25.62 -0.46 43.15
C GLU A 49 -24.22 -1.01 42.85
N ASN A 50 -23.80 -2.06 43.57
CA ASN A 50 -22.47 -2.67 43.54
C ASN A 50 -22.35 -3.84 42.54
N THR A 51 -23.45 -4.39 42.03
CA THR A 51 -23.42 -5.54 41.08
C THR A 51 -23.96 -5.19 39.70
N PHE A 52 -24.45 -3.95 39.53
CA PHE A 52 -25.10 -3.48 38.31
C PHE A 52 -24.36 -3.82 37.00
N LEU A 53 -23.04 -3.58 36.92
CA LEU A 53 -22.27 -3.82 35.70
C LEU A 53 -22.12 -5.32 35.41
N LEU A 54 -21.81 -6.11 36.44
CA LEU A 54 -21.67 -7.55 36.30
C LEU A 54 -23.00 -8.20 35.89
N ASP A 55 -24.10 -7.80 36.52
CA ASP A 55 -25.44 -8.28 36.21
C ASP A 55 -25.86 -7.87 34.79
N LEU A 56 -25.50 -6.66 34.36
CA LEU A 56 -25.73 -6.18 32.99
C LEU A 56 -24.95 -6.99 31.95
N ILE A 57 -23.64 -7.18 32.15
CA ILE A 57 -22.80 -7.96 31.23
C ILE A 57 -23.28 -9.41 31.16
N TYR A 58 -23.59 -10.01 32.30
CA TYR A 58 -24.14 -11.36 32.38
C TYR A 58 -25.47 -11.50 31.64
N GLU A 59 -26.41 -10.56 31.82
CA GLU A 59 -27.68 -10.57 31.09
C GLU A 59 -27.50 -10.38 29.58
N LEU A 60 -26.58 -9.51 29.15
CA LEU A 60 -26.29 -9.31 27.74
C LEU A 60 -25.67 -10.56 27.09
N ASP A 61 -24.74 -11.21 27.80
CA ASP A 61 -24.12 -12.45 27.37
C ASP A 61 -25.16 -13.59 27.27
N ARG A 62 -25.92 -13.81 28.34
CA ARG A 62 -26.97 -14.85 28.41
C ARG A 62 -28.04 -14.69 27.34
N ARG A 63 -28.38 -13.45 26.96
CA ARG A 63 -29.36 -13.16 25.90
C ARG A 63 -28.75 -13.16 24.49
N GLY A 64 -27.45 -13.39 24.36
CA GLY A 64 -26.76 -13.38 23.08
C GLY A 64 -26.71 -11.98 22.44
N ASN A 65 -26.75 -10.90 23.23
CA ASN A 65 -26.77 -9.53 22.71
C ASN A 65 -25.35 -9.03 22.36
N THR A 66 -24.77 -9.63 21.31
CA THR A 66 -23.42 -9.33 20.84
C THR A 66 -23.25 -7.88 20.38
N GLU A 67 -24.32 -7.23 19.91
CA GLU A 67 -24.28 -5.84 19.45
C GLU A 67 -24.03 -4.87 20.61
N SER A 68 -24.78 -4.99 21.71
CA SER A 68 -24.54 -4.18 22.91
C SER A 68 -23.15 -4.45 23.51
N LEU A 69 -22.70 -5.70 23.57
CA LEU A 69 -21.34 -6.04 24.02
C LEU A 69 -20.24 -5.42 23.14
N ARG A 70 -20.42 -5.39 21.82
CA ARG A 70 -19.48 -4.71 20.90
C ARG A 70 -19.47 -3.19 21.08
N LEU A 71 -20.65 -2.58 21.28
CA LEU A 71 -20.74 -1.14 21.55
C LEU A 71 -20.02 -0.77 22.85
N ILE A 72 -20.05 -1.64 23.86
CA ILE A 72 -19.27 -1.47 25.10
C ILE A 72 -17.77 -1.43 24.77
N CYS A 73 -17.24 -2.43 24.05
CA CYS A 73 -15.82 -2.47 23.67
C CYS A 73 -15.38 -1.26 22.85
N GLN A 74 -16.19 -0.82 21.89
CA GLN A 74 -15.90 0.38 21.07
C GLN A 74 -15.83 1.65 21.92
N LYS A 75 -16.72 1.80 22.91
CA LYS A 75 -16.70 2.95 23.82
C LYS A 75 -15.48 2.93 24.72
N LEU A 76 -15.08 1.76 25.22
CA LEU A 76 -13.84 1.56 25.97
C LEU A 76 -12.63 1.93 25.13
N SER A 77 -12.54 1.42 23.90
CA SER A 77 -11.44 1.71 22.96
C SER A 77 -11.30 3.22 22.70
N LYS A 78 -12.43 3.92 22.48
CA LYS A 78 -12.43 5.37 22.27
C LYS A 78 -12.01 6.17 23.51
N LYS A 79 -12.34 5.70 24.72
CA LYS A 79 -12.01 6.41 25.97
C LYS A 79 -10.59 6.12 26.44
N LEU A 80 -10.08 4.92 26.15
CA LEU A 80 -8.76 4.45 26.51
C LEU A 80 -7.70 4.77 25.44
N SER A 81 -8.06 5.37 24.30
CA SER A 81 -7.13 5.67 23.19
C SER A 81 -5.98 6.63 23.54
N GLY A 82 -5.97 7.23 24.74
CA GLY A 82 -4.84 7.99 25.30
C GLY A 82 -3.87 7.17 26.17
N PHE A 83 -4.17 5.91 26.45
CA PHE A 83 -3.37 4.99 27.25
C PHE A 83 -2.99 3.77 26.40
N SER A 84 -1.76 3.28 26.56
CA SER A 84 -1.14 2.23 25.74
C SER A 84 -1.91 0.91 25.71
N ASN A 85 -1.84 0.22 24.56
CA ASN A 85 -2.28 -1.15 24.23
C ASN A 85 -2.97 -1.97 25.35
N HIS A 86 -4.30 -1.88 25.45
CA HIS A 86 -5.08 -2.87 26.20
C HIS A 86 -5.26 -4.15 25.38
N GLU A 87 -4.29 -5.07 25.46
CA GLU A 87 -4.37 -6.41 24.87
C GLU A 87 -5.64 -7.16 25.29
N GLU A 88 -6.10 -6.93 26.53
CA GLU A 88 -7.33 -7.49 27.08
C GLU A 88 -8.58 -7.04 26.31
N LEU A 89 -8.65 -5.77 25.90
CA LEU A 89 -9.77 -5.26 25.12
C LEU A 89 -9.77 -5.87 23.72
N ARG A 90 -8.60 -6.05 23.10
CA ARG A 90 -8.47 -6.73 21.80
C ARG A 90 -8.85 -8.20 21.88
N HIS A 91 -8.50 -8.88 22.97
CA HIS A 91 -8.95 -10.25 23.24
C HIS A 91 -10.47 -10.33 23.32
N LEU A 92 -11.11 -9.45 24.09
CA LEU A 92 -12.57 -9.40 24.23
C LEU A 92 -13.27 -9.04 22.91
N GLU A 93 -12.74 -8.09 22.14
CA GLU A 93 -13.22 -7.77 20.78
C GLU A 93 -13.09 -8.97 19.84
N ALA A 94 -12.00 -9.74 19.94
CA ALA A 94 -11.81 -10.96 19.16
C ALA A 94 -12.81 -12.07 19.57
N GLN A 95 -13.06 -12.27 20.87
CA GLN A 95 -14.05 -13.26 21.37
C GLN A 95 -15.48 -12.89 20.94
N LEU A 96 -15.89 -11.63 21.13
CA LEU A 96 -17.17 -11.11 20.63
C LEU A 96 -17.24 -11.06 19.09
N GLY A 97 -16.10 -11.10 18.43
CA GLY A 97 -15.94 -11.29 16.99
C GLY A 97 -16.21 -12.72 16.52
N LYS A 98 -15.97 -13.73 17.37
CA LYS A 98 -16.16 -15.16 17.05
C LYS A 98 -17.64 -15.56 17.03
N SER A 99 -18.42 -15.11 18.00
CA SER A 99 -19.78 -15.64 18.25
C SER A 99 -20.89 -15.06 17.34
N SER A 100 -20.62 -13.97 16.62
CA SER A 100 -21.53 -13.45 15.59
C SER A 100 -20.76 -13.04 14.33
N ARG A 101 -20.17 -14.02 13.63
CA ARG A 101 -19.69 -13.82 12.25
C ARG A 101 -20.86 -13.70 11.26
N ASN A 102 -21.83 -12.81 11.55
CA ASN A 102 -22.44 -12.03 10.48
C ASN A 102 -21.38 -11.03 10.03
N TYR A 103 -20.42 -11.54 9.26
CA TYR A 103 -19.53 -10.73 8.47
C TYR A 103 -20.39 -9.70 7.74
N LYS A 104 -20.16 -8.43 8.02
CA LYS A 104 -20.72 -7.31 7.27
C LYS A 104 -19.64 -6.93 6.26
N PRO A 105 -19.71 -7.41 5.01
CA PRO A 105 -18.70 -7.10 4.03
C PRO A 105 -18.63 -5.59 3.85
N SER A 106 -17.43 -5.04 3.99
CA SER A 106 -17.16 -3.71 3.46
C SER A 106 -17.03 -3.82 1.94
N GLN A 107 -17.18 -2.71 1.22
CA GLN A 107 -16.82 -2.71 -0.19
C GLN A 107 -15.33 -3.10 -0.34
N PRO A 108 -14.95 -3.86 -1.39
CA PRO A 108 -13.55 -4.12 -1.69
C PRO A 108 -12.78 -2.80 -1.73
N LYS A 109 -11.70 -2.72 -0.95
CA LYS A 109 -10.83 -1.54 -0.92
C LYS A 109 -9.79 -1.67 -2.02
N ALA A 110 -9.54 -0.58 -2.72
CA ALA A 110 -8.44 -0.48 -3.67
C ALA A 110 -7.11 -0.75 -2.95
N ARG A 111 -6.33 -1.72 -3.43
CA ARG A 111 -4.98 -1.96 -2.93
C ARG A 111 -4.02 -2.04 -4.11
N PRO A 112 -3.42 -0.90 -4.51
CA PRO A 112 -2.49 -0.89 -5.63
C PRO A 112 -1.29 -1.75 -5.30
N ALA A 113 -1.02 -2.73 -6.15
CA ALA A 113 0.08 -3.66 -6.05
C ALA A 113 0.89 -3.64 -7.35
N TYR A 114 2.21 -3.77 -7.21
CA TYR A 114 3.14 -3.67 -8.32
C TYR A 114 3.91 -4.98 -8.45
N PHE A 115 4.05 -5.48 -9.68
CA PHE A 115 4.83 -6.70 -9.92
C PHE A 115 6.33 -6.44 -9.80
N VAL A 116 7.02 -7.15 -8.90
CA VAL A 116 8.48 -7.05 -8.68
C VAL A 116 9.31 -7.33 -9.94
N ASP A 117 8.77 -8.09 -10.89
CA ASP A 117 9.51 -8.48 -12.09
C ASP A 117 9.55 -7.45 -13.22
N ASN A 118 8.95 -6.25 -13.10
CA ASN A 118 9.11 -5.03 -13.92
C ASN A 118 9.16 -5.16 -15.46
N ARG A 119 8.79 -6.31 -16.04
CA ARG A 119 9.05 -6.61 -17.47
C ARG A 119 8.10 -5.91 -18.45
N VAL A 120 6.91 -5.48 -18.01
CA VAL A 120 5.86 -4.91 -18.87
C VAL A 120 5.02 -3.93 -18.04
N PHE A 121 5.09 -2.62 -18.36
CA PHE A 121 4.47 -1.49 -17.62
C PHE A 121 4.96 -1.38 -16.16
N PRO A 122 6.18 -0.85 -15.94
CA PRO A 122 6.85 -0.90 -14.64
C PRO A 122 6.05 -0.29 -13.48
N LEU A 123 5.08 0.59 -13.75
CA LEU A 123 4.41 1.39 -12.72
C LEU A 123 2.87 1.37 -12.83
N MET A 124 2.27 0.48 -13.62
CA MET A 124 0.81 0.31 -13.60
C MET A 124 0.40 -0.43 -12.31
N PRO A 125 -0.27 0.24 -11.36
CA PRO A 125 -0.77 -0.44 -10.16
C PRO A 125 -1.87 -1.41 -10.55
N LEU A 126 -1.88 -2.59 -9.95
CA LEU A 126 -2.94 -3.58 -10.10
C LEU A 126 -3.68 -3.78 -8.79
N ASP A 127 -4.97 -4.07 -8.85
CA ASP A 127 -5.73 -4.35 -7.63
C ASP A 127 -5.61 -5.83 -7.27
N ILE A 128 -5.20 -6.12 -6.02
CA ILE A 128 -5.07 -7.51 -5.54
C ILE A 128 -6.41 -8.26 -5.57
N GLY A 129 -7.53 -7.54 -5.38
CA GLY A 129 -8.86 -8.09 -5.45
C GLY A 129 -9.20 -8.57 -6.86
N THR A 130 -8.84 -7.80 -7.88
CA THR A 130 -9.03 -8.21 -9.26
C THR A 130 -8.06 -9.31 -9.68
N ILE A 131 -6.79 -9.25 -9.27
CA ILE A 131 -5.76 -10.19 -9.71
C ILE A 131 -5.85 -11.55 -9.01
N TRP A 132 -6.01 -11.56 -7.69
CA TRP A 132 -6.02 -12.79 -6.89
C TRP A 132 -7.40 -13.12 -6.32
N GLY A 133 -8.23 -12.11 -6.03
CA GLY A 133 -9.58 -12.31 -5.51
C GLY A 133 -10.54 -12.94 -6.54
N LEU A 134 -10.46 -12.55 -7.81
CA LEU A 134 -11.31 -13.11 -8.89
C LEU A 134 -10.77 -14.41 -9.50
N GLN A 135 -9.47 -14.66 -9.37
CA GLN A 135 -8.82 -15.82 -9.97
C GLN A 135 -9.33 -17.15 -9.37
N ARG A 136 -9.69 -18.11 -10.23
CA ARG A 136 -10.19 -19.44 -9.83
C ARG A 136 -9.24 -20.59 -10.09
N SER A 137 -8.12 -20.34 -10.74
CA SER A 137 -7.04 -21.32 -10.90
C SER A 137 -6.13 -21.38 -9.67
N SER A 138 -5.27 -22.38 -9.61
CA SER A 138 -4.19 -22.46 -8.64
C SER A 138 -3.12 -21.41 -8.88
N PHE A 139 -2.56 -20.85 -7.81
CA PHE A 139 -1.44 -19.91 -7.83
C PHE A 139 -0.79 -19.78 -6.45
N ILE A 140 0.43 -19.25 -6.44
CA ILE A 140 1.07 -18.68 -5.25
C ILE A 140 1.26 -17.19 -5.48
N GLY A 141 0.67 -16.35 -4.64
CA GLY A 141 0.92 -14.92 -4.58
C GLY A 141 1.86 -14.62 -3.42
N ILE A 142 2.97 -13.96 -3.67
CA ILE A 142 3.84 -13.41 -2.63
C ILE A 142 3.61 -11.91 -2.65
N LEU A 143 3.21 -11.35 -1.51
CA LEU A 143 2.94 -9.93 -1.35
C LEU A 143 3.77 -9.41 -0.19
N ALA A 144 4.36 -8.23 -0.36
CA ALA A 144 4.92 -7.51 0.77
C ALA A 144 4.27 -6.13 0.90
N GLY A 145 4.00 -5.75 2.14
CA GLY A 145 3.25 -4.56 2.49
C GLY A 145 3.26 -4.25 3.99
N PHE A 146 2.43 -3.30 4.41
CA PHE A 146 2.29 -2.89 5.80
C PHE A 146 1.23 -3.72 6.52
N GLU A 147 1.35 -3.81 7.84
CA GLU A 147 0.37 -4.53 8.66
C GLU A 147 -1.07 -4.02 8.51
N GLN A 148 -1.25 -2.73 8.16
CA GLN A 148 -2.56 -2.10 7.98
C GLN A 148 -3.18 -2.35 6.59
N ASP A 149 -2.56 -3.16 5.73
CA ASP A 149 -3.06 -3.37 4.37
C ASP A 149 -4.25 -4.34 4.26
N GLU A 150 -4.61 -5.06 5.33
CA GLU A 150 -5.86 -5.84 5.44
C GLU A 150 -6.09 -6.81 4.25
N ILE A 151 -5.06 -7.52 3.82
CA ILE A 151 -5.06 -8.37 2.60
C ILE A 151 -6.11 -9.48 2.67
N TYR A 152 -6.16 -10.18 3.80
CA TYR A 152 -7.16 -11.23 4.03
C TYR A 152 -8.59 -10.72 3.86
N GLU A 153 -8.93 -9.59 4.47
CA GLU A 153 -10.27 -9.00 4.37
C GLU A 153 -10.58 -8.55 2.94
N THR A 154 -9.58 -8.06 2.20
CA THR A 154 -9.75 -7.66 0.80
C THR A 154 -10.14 -8.87 -0.07
N LEU A 155 -9.39 -9.98 0.03
CA LEU A 155 -9.68 -11.22 -0.70
C LEU A 155 -11.06 -11.79 -0.33
N ARG A 156 -11.41 -11.76 0.96
CA ARG A 156 -12.71 -12.21 1.45
C ARG A 156 -13.88 -11.35 0.97
N ASN A 157 -13.72 -10.02 0.96
CA ASN A 157 -14.75 -9.08 0.48
C ASN A 157 -15.04 -9.33 -1.01
N VAL A 158 -13.98 -9.50 -1.82
CA VAL A 158 -14.13 -9.79 -3.26
C VAL A 158 -14.85 -11.11 -3.47
N GLU A 159 -14.48 -12.15 -2.71
CA GLU A 159 -15.13 -13.46 -2.80
C GLU A 159 -16.62 -13.38 -2.48
N PHE A 160 -16.97 -12.64 -1.42
CA PHE A 160 -18.34 -12.45 -1.03
C PHE A 160 -19.14 -11.79 -2.15
N VAL A 161 -18.64 -10.67 -2.70
CA VAL A 161 -19.32 -9.94 -3.79
C VAL A 161 -19.46 -10.83 -5.01
N LEU A 162 -18.41 -11.57 -5.38
CA LEU A 162 -18.45 -12.49 -6.52
C LEU A 162 -19.44 -13.63 -6.32
N SER A 163 -19.52 -14.21 -5.12
CA SER A 163 -20.48 -15.26 -4.80
C SER A 163 -21.92 -14.79 -4.92
N GLU A 164 -22.23 -13.59 -4.43
CA GLU A 164 -23.56 -12.99 -4.54
C GLU A 164 -23.93 -12.71 -5.99
N GLU A 165 -22.99 -12.18 -6.79
CA GLU A 165 -23.24 -11.91 -8.21
C GLU A 165 -23.38 -13.19 -9.04
N VAL A 166 -22.65 -14.25 -8.71
CA VAL A 166 -22.81 -15.57 -9.35
C VAL A 166 -24.20 -16.14 -9.07
N LYS A 167 -24.68 -16.05 -7.82
CA LYS A 167 -26.04 -16.48 -7.45
C LYS A 167 -27.11 -15.65 -8.16
N ALA A 168 -26.94 -14.34 -8.22
CA ALA A 168 -27.92 -13.43 -8.81
C ALA A 168 -28.04 -13.60 -10.33
N ASN A 169 -26.91 -13.78 -11.03
CA ASN A 169 -26.91 -13.84 -12.50
C ASN A 169 -27.14 -15.25 -13.06
N GLY A 170 -26.92 -16.32 -12.29
CA GLY A 170 -27.06 -17.71 -12.76
C GLY A 170 -26.16 -18.10 -13.93
N CYS A 171 -25.24 -17.22 -14.36
CA CYS A 171 -24.54 -17.30 -15.63
C CYS A 171 -23.29 -18.19 -15.62
N ALA A 172 -22.77 -18.60 -14.47
CA ALA A 172 -21.60 -19.48 -14.41
C ALA A 172 -21.54 -20.25 -13.09
N ARG A 173 -21.35 -21.57 -13.16
CA ARG A 173 -20.98 -22.41 -11.99
C ARG A 173 -19.51 -22.21 -11.65
N LEU A 174 -19.13 -20.97 -11.31
CA LEU A 174 -17.77 -20.68 -10.85
C LEU A 174 -17.62 -21.19 -9.42
N PRO A 175 -16.46 -21.79 -9.08
CA PRO A 175 -16.23 -22.19 -7.70
C PRO A 175 -16.07 -20.97 -6.80
N LYS A 176 -16.60 -21.08 -5.58
CA LYS A 176 -16.36 -20.16 -4.46
C LYS A 176 -15.04 -20.52 -3.80
N ARG A 177 -14.21 -19.52 -3.51
CA ARG A 177 -12.96 -19.73 -2.79
C ARG A 177 -13.12 -19.49 -1.29
N GLU A 178 -12.86 -20.50 -0.48
CA GLU A 178 -12.86 -20.36 0.97
C GLU A 178 -11.47 -19.90 1.46
N TRP A 179 -11.35 -18.62 1.81
CA TRP A 179 -10.10 -18.06 2.33
C TRP A 179 -9.90 -18.36 3.81
N ILE A 180 -8.78 -19.04 4.11
CA ILE A 180 -8.35 -19.45 5.45
C ILE A 180 -7.01 -18.76 5.75
N GLN A 181 -6.99 -17.94 6.80
CA GLN A 181 -5.77 -17.32 7.28
C GLN A 181 -5.09 -18.24 8.30
N LEU A 182 -3.80 -18.50 8.09
CA LEU A 182 -2.98 -19.36 8.92
C LEU A 182 -1.90 -18.53 9.63
N ASP A 183 -1.66 -18.88 10.89
CA ASP A 183 -0.56 -18.36 11.70
C ASP A 183 0.50 -19.45 11.85
N LEU A 184 1.54 -19.36 11.02
CA LEU A 184 2.59 -20.38 10.96
C LEU A 184 3.47 -20.39 12.22
N SER A 185 3.40 -19.39 13.10
CA SER A 185 4.11 -19.41 14.39
C SER A 185 3.63 -20.52 15.32
N LYS A 186 2.44 -21.08 15.04
CA LYS A 186 1.85 -22.18 15.80
C LYS A 186 2.25 -23.56 15.28
N SER A 187 3.08 -23.64 14.24
CA SER A 187 3.51 -24.91 13.66
C SER A 187 4.98 -24.89 13.25
N ASP A 188 5.72 -25.87 13.76
CA ASP A 188 7.11 -26.11 13.39
C ASP A 188 7.26 -27.15 12.27
N GLY A 189 6.14 -27.67 11.73
CA GLY A 189 6.10 -28.90 10.93
C GLY A 189 5.50 -28.77 9.53
N ILE A 190 5.59 -29.87 8.78
CA ILE A 190 4.81 -30.09 7.55
C ILE A 190 3.40 -30.49 8.00
N PRO A 191 2.32 -29.87 7.47
CA PRO A 191 0.97 -30.35 7.74
C PRO A 191 0.75 -31.69 7.02
N TYR A 192 0.32 -32.71 7.75
CA TYR A 192 0.06 -34.05 7.26
C TYR A 192 -1.43 -34.35 7.09
N ASN A 193 -2.30 -33.56 7.70
CA ASN A 193 -3.74 -33.69 7.61
C ASN A 193 -4.45 -32.32 7.75
N ASN A 194 -5.77 -32.30 7.53
CA ASN A 194 -6.55 -31.06 7.64
C ASN A 194 -6.73 -30.55 9.07
N SER A 195 -6.62 -31.40 10.11
CA SER A 195 -6.60 -30.92 11.50
C SER A 195 -5.37 -30.06 11.79
N ASP A 196 -4.21 -30.39 11.23
CA ASP A 196 -3.00 -29.56 11.36
C ASP A 196 -3.23 -28.15 10.77
N ILE A 197 -4.05 -28.03 9.72
CA ILE A 197 -4.46 -26.73 9.15
C ILE A 197 -5.37 -25.98 10.13
N LEU A 198 -6.35 -26.66 10.74
CA LEU A 198 -7.29 -26.05 11.67
C LEU A 198 -6.59 -25.55 12.94
N ASP A 199 -5.59 -26.28 13.43
CA ASP A 199 -4.84 -25.93 14.64
C ASP A 199 -4.08 -24.59 14.51
N VAL A 200 -3.66 -24.25 13.29
CA VAL A 200 -2.97 -22.98 13.00
C VAL A 200 -3.89 -21.91 12.39
N ALA A 201 -5.15 -22.24 12.09
CA ALA A 201 -6.06 -21.33 11.45
C ALA A 201 -6.50 -20.22 12.42
N VAL A 202 -6.28 -18.96 12.04
CA VAL A 202 -6.66 -17.79 12.86
C VAL A 202 -7.94 -17.13 12.38
N ASN A 203 -8.21 -17.15 11.07
CA ASN A 203 -9.46 -16.62 10.51
C ASN A 203 -9.98 -17.51 9.39
N PHE A 204 -11.21 -18.01 9.54
CA PHE A 204 -11.88 -18.85 8.55
C PHE A 204 -13.41 -18.83 8.71
N SER A 205 -14.17 -19.11 7.66
CA SER A 205 -15.62 -19.24 7.73
C SER A 205 -16.02 -20.55 8.45
N GLY A 206 -17.22 -20.62 9.03
CA GLY A 206 -17.74 -21.89 9.56
C GLY A 206 -17.89 -22.96 8.45
N GLU A 207 -18.16 -22.53 7.22
CA GLU A 207 -18.19 -23.39 6.03
C GLU A 207 -16.80 -23.97 5.71
N ALA A 208 -15.74 -23.16 5.78
CA ALA A 208 -14.37 -23.62 5.61
C ALA A 208 -13.96 -24.60 6.72
N ALA A 209 -14.33 -24.32 7.98
CA ALA A 209 -14.07 -25.22 9.10
C ALA A 209 -14.71 -26.60 8.89
N LYS A 210 -15.97 -26.60 8.46
CA LYS A 210 -16.73 -27.82 8.18
C LYS A 210 -16.08 -28.60 7.03
N SER A 211 -15.74 -27.90 5.94
CA SER A 211 -15.11 -28.51 4.76
C SER A 211 -13.77 -29.16 5.08
N LEU A 212 -12.94 -28.50 5.90
CA LEU A 212 -11.66 -29.06 6.37
C LEU A 212 -11.86 -30.29 7.25
N ASN A 213 -12.78 -30.26 8.21
CA ASN A 213 -13.07 -31.39 9.09
C ASN A 213 -13.60 -32.61 8.34
N GLU A 214 -14.44 -32.39 7.33
CA GLU A 214 -15.04 -33.45 6.53
C GLU A 214 -14.05 -34.00 5.47
N ASN A 215 -12.86 -33.39 5.33
CA ASN A 215 -11.90 -33.65 4.25
C ASN A 215 -12.55 -33.60 2.86
N ASP A 216 -13.59 -32.78 2.71
CA ASP A 216 -14.38 -32.68 1.49
C ASP A 216 -14.87 -31.24 1.35
N PHE A 217 -14.38 -30.54 0.32
CA PHE A 217 -14.91 -29.25 -0.04
C PHE A 217 -16.20 -29.45 -0.85
N PRO A 218 -17.31 -28.78 -0.50
CA PRO A 218 -18.56 -28.90 -1.23
C PRO A 218 -18.36 -28.68 -2.73
N PRO A 219 -19.18 -29.31 -3.60
CA PRO A 219 -19.12 -29.06 -5.03
C PRO A 219 -19.15 -27.56 -5.33
N LEU A 220 -18.20 -27.08 -6.14
CA LEU A 220 -17.99 -25.66 -6.43
C LEU A 220 -17.39 -24.84 -5.26
N SER A 221 -16.69 -25.46 -4.32
CA SER A 221 -15.82 -24.77 -3.36
C SER A 221 -14.36 -25.14 -3.62
N ILE A 222 -13.46 -24.17 -3.52
CA ILE A 222 -12.01 -24.37 -3.66
C ILE A 222 -11.28 -23.71 -2.49
N PRO A 223 -10.18 -24.29 -2.00
CA PRO A 223 -9.45 -23.73 -0.87
C PRO A 223 -8.54 -22.56 -1.27
N GLY A 224 -8.49 -21.53 -0.42
CA GLY A 224 -7.52 -20.45 -0.50
C GLY A 224 -6.85 -20.25 0.85
N PHE A 225 -5.52 -20.21 0.89
CA PHE A 225 -4.75 -20.05 2.12
C PHE A 225 -4.02 -18.71 2.12
N LEU A 226 -3.97 -18.05 3.28
CA LEU A 226 -3.16 -16.86 3.49
C LEU A 226 -2.21 -17.07 4.67
N PHE A 227 -0.91 -16.95 4.42
CA PHE A 227 0.12 -16.96 5.46
C PHE A 227 0.46 -15.51 5.78
N LYS A 228 0.33 -15.09 7.03
CA LYS A 228 0.79 -13.77 7.47
C LYS A 228 2.12 -13.93 8.19
N ILE A 229 3.17 -13.26 7.71
CA ILE A 229 4.54 -13.45 8.21
C ILE A 229 5.19 -12.09 8.41
N ASN A 230 5.74 -11.84 9.59
CA ASN A 230 6.54 -10.65 9.79
C ASN A 230 7.86 -10.77 9.01
N TYR A 231 8.25 -9.73 8.28
CA TYR A 231 9.48 -9.73 7.48
C TYR A 231 10.74 -10.14 8.29
N LYS A 232 10.82 -9.76 9.58
CA LYS A 232 11.95 -10.10 10.45
C LYS A 232 12.09 -11.60 10.67
N GLU A 233 10.98 -12.32 10.67
CA GLU A 233 10.91 -13.77 10.94
C GLU A 233 10.92 -14.60 9.64
N LEU A 234 10.94 -13.93 8.49
CA LEU A 234 10.80 -14.56 7.17
C LEU A 234 11.86 -15.64 6.92
N LYS A 235 13.09 -15.43 7.41
CA LYS A 235 14.17 -16.41 7.29
C LYS A 235 13.90 -17.67 8.10
N ASP A 236 13.32 -17.51 9.29
CA ASP A 236 13.02 -18.61 10.21
C ASP A 236 11.87 -19.46 9.67
N TYR A 237 10.86 -18.83 9.06
CA TYR A 237 9.72 -19.52 8.46
C TYR A 237 9.95 -20.06 7.05
N LEU A 238 11.10 -19.81 6.41
CA LEU A 238 11.30 -20.12 5.00
C LEU A 238 11.11 -21.60 4.67
N GLN A 239 11.60 -22.49 5.54
CA GLN A 239 11.41 -23.93 5.36
C GLN A 239 9.97 -24.34 5.62
N THR A 240 9.33 -23.77 6.64
CA THR A 240 7.92 -23.98 6.97
C THR A 240 7.02 -23.57 5.80
N ILE A 241 7.23 -22.39 5.21
CA ILE A 241 6.49 -21.92 4.02
C ILE A 241 6.61 -22.92 2.88
N GLN A 242 7.81 -23.43 2.58
CA GLN A 242 7.99 -24.41 1.49
C GLN A 242 7.25 -25.72 1.78
N ASN A 243 7.38 -26.21 3.01
CA ASN A 243 6.74 -27.41 3.49
C ASN A 243 5.21 -27.31 3.38
N TRP A 244 4.63 -26.21 3.85
CA TRP A 244 3.22 -25.92 3.77
C TRP A 244 2.75 -25.75 2.32
N CYS A 245 3.46 -24.98 1.49
CA CYS A 245 3.12 -24.84 0.07
C CYS A 245 3.11 -26.19 -0.65
N LYS A 246 4.10 -27.05 -0.38
CA LYS A 246 4.17 -28.38 -0.98
C LYS A 246 2.99 -29.26 -0.53
N ALA A 247 2.73 -29.31 0.77
CA ALA A 247 1.67 -30.13 1.32
C ALA A 247 0.28 -29.68 0.84
N LEU A 248 0.00 -28.37 0.86
CA LEU A 248 -1.27 -27.81 0.40
C LEU A 248 -1.48 -27.97 -1.11
N LEU A 249 -0.43 -27.88 -1.94
CA LEU A 249 -0.56 -28.02 -3.40
C LEU A 249 -0.50 -29.47 -3.89
N GLY A 250 -0.21 -30.44 -3.03
CA GLY A 250 0.04 -31.82 -3.44
C GLY A 250 -0.48 -32.89 -2.50
N ASP A 251 -0.03 -32.88 -1.24
CA ASP A 251 -0.22 -34.02 -0.32
C ASP A 251 -1.61 -34.02 0.35
N LEU A 252 -2.13 -32.84 0.69
CA LEU A 252 -3.37 -32.68 1.48
C LEU A 252 -4.62 -32.53 0.63
N PHE A 253 -4.52 -31.74 -0.42
CA PHE A 253 -5.62 -31.51 -1.34
C PHE A 253 -5.39 -32.34 -2.59
N SER A 254 -6.45 -33.03 -3.00
CA SER A 254 -6.42 -33.89 -4.17
C SER A 254 -5.90 -33.11 -5.38
N SER A 255 -5.22 -33.78 -6.31
CA SER A 255 -4.76 -33.17 -7.57
C SER A 255 -5.91 -32.65 -8.45
N SER A 256 -7.17 -32.75 -7.99
CA SER A 256 -8.38 -32.21 -8.60
C SER A 256 -8.79 -30.83 -8.06
N GLU A 257 -8.17 -30.33 -7.01
CA GLU A 257 -8.58 -29.06 -6.37
C GLU A 257 -7.71 -27.87 -6.79
N SER A 258 -8.35 -26.77 -7.16
CA SER A 258 -7.68 -25.50 -7.47
C SER A 258 -7.28 -24.77 -6.18
N VAL A 259 -6.15 -25.16 -5.59
CA VAL A 259 -5.62 -24.53 -4.37
C VAL A 259 -4.89 -23.23 -4.70
N ALA A 260 -5.15 -22.17 -3.93
CA ALA A 260 -4.37 -20.93 -3.97
C ALA A 260 -3.73 -20.60 -2.63
N ILE A 261 -2.55 -19.99 -2.70
CA ILE A 261 -1.78 -19.58 -1.51
C ILE A 261 -1.36 -18.13 -1.69
N VAL A 262 -1.60 -17.30 -0.68
CA VAL A 262 -1.09 -15.93 -0.59
C VAL A 262 -0.16 -15.85 0.62
N ILE A 263 1.07 -15.42 0.39
CA ILE A 263 2.08 -15.19 1.42
C ILE A 263 2.16 -13.68 1.61
N ASP A 264 1.55 -13.20 2.69
CA ASP A 264 1.49 -11.80 3.10
C ASP A 264 2.64 -11.49 4.05
N ILE A 265 3.68 -10.82 3.54
CA ILE A 265 4.89 -10.46 4.27
C ILE A 265 4.76 -9.02 4.75
N THR A 266 4.54 -8.87 6.05
CA THR A 266 4.26 -7.57 6.66
C THR A 266 5.47 -6.98 7.37
N TYR A 267 5.62 -5.66 7.30
CA TYR A 267 6.59 -4.92 8.09
C TYR A 267 5.91 -3.72 8.79
N SER A 268 6.48 -3.31 9.94
CA SER A 268 5.95 -2.20 10.74
C SER A 268 6.20 -0.86 10.05
N SER A 269 5.27 0.10 10.22
CA SER A 269 5.38 1.46 9.69
C SER A 269 6.56 2.25 10.28
N ASP A 270 7.05 1.85 11.45
CA ASP A 270 8.10 2.54 12.19
C ASP A 270 9.52 2.05 11.84
N GLU A 271 9.63 1.03 10.98
CA GLU A 271 10.91 0.46 10.60
C GLU A 271 11.60 1.28 9.51
N ASN A 272 12.92 1.39 9.58
CA ASN A 272 13.74 2.17 8.66
C ASN A 272 13.79 1.50 7.26
N ILE A 273 12.74 1.73 6.46
CA ILE A 273 12.43 1.14 5.15
C ILE A 273 13.61 1.21 4.13
N PRO A 274 14.44 2.27 4.05
CA PRO A 274 15.38 2.43 2.94
C PRO A 274 16.52 1.40 2.89
N GLN A 275 17.00 0.91 4.03
CA GLN A 275 18.05 -0.12 4.09
C GLN A 275 17.47 -1.53 3.82
N SER A 276 16.19 -1.74 4.14
CA SER A 276 15.53 -3.05 4.07
C SER A 276 14.95 -3.38 2.69
N VAL A 277 14.72 -2.41 1.80
CA VAL A 277 14.09 -2.64 0.48
C VAL A 277 14.76 -3.72 -0.37
N GLN A 278 16.10 -3.66 -0.50
CA GLN A 278 16.85 -4.63 -1.30
C GLN A 278 16.89 -5.99 -0.63
N ASP A 279 17.02 -6.01 0.69
CA ASP A 279 17.02 -7.23 1.48
C ASP A 279 15.64 -7.90 1.39
N ILE A 280 14.56 -7.13 1.47
CA ILE A 280 13.18 -7.57 1.25
C ILE A 280 13.06 -8.13 -0.16
N THR A 281 13.35 -7.33 -1.19
CA THR A 281 13.22 -7.76 -2.59
C THR A 281 14.05 -9.01 -2.90
N HIS A 282 15.28 -9.08 -2.39
CA HIS A 282 16.16 -10.24 -2.55
C HIS A 282 15.61 -11.46 -1.82
N SER A 283 15.12 -11.30 -0.58
CA SER A 283 14.49 -12.37 0.20
C SER A 283 13.22 -12.88 -0.48
N LEU A 284 12.40 -11.97 -1.01
CA LEU A 284 11.20 -12.30 -1.78
C LEU A 284 11.53 -13.06 -3.07
N GLN A 285 12.58 -12.66 -3.78
CA GLN A 285 13.07 -13.38 -4.96
C GLN A 285 13.67 -14.74 -4.59
N ASP A 286 14.37 -14.84 -3.47
CA ASP A 286 14.91 -16.11 -2.96
C ASP A 286 13.77 -17.08 -2.62
N ILE A 287 12.74 -16.62 -1.90
CA ILE A 287 11.51 -17.38 -1.62
C ILE A 287 10.87 -17.84 -2.93
N LYS A 288 10.65 -16.93 -3.88
CA LYS A 288 10.09 -17.27 -5.18
C LYS A 288 10.91 -18.35 -5.87
N SER A 289 12.24 -18.24 -5.86
CA SER A 289 13.13 -19.21 -6.50
C SER A 289 13.07 -20.59 -5.83
N LYS A 290 12.94 -20.64 -4.50
CA LYS A 290 12.79 -21.86 -3.71
C LYS A 290 11.44 -22.50 -3.94
N LEU A 291 10.36 -21.73 -3.92
CA LEU A 291 9.02 -22.21 -4.20
C LEU A 291 8.85 -22.72 -5.63
N ILE A 292 9.50 -22.09 -6.64
CA ILE A 292 9.50 -22.60 -8.02
C ILE A 292 10.06 -24.03 -8.07
N LYS A 293 11.11 -24.33 -7.31
CA LYS A 293 11.72 -25.68 -7.28
C LYS A 293 10.80 -26.72 -6.66
N VAL A 294 9.99 -26.32 -5.67
CA VAL A 294 9.15 -27.25 -4.88
C VAL A 294 7.75 -27.41 -5.48
N CYS A 295 7.16 -26.33 -6.00
CA CYS A 295 5.76 -26.27 -6.44
C CYS A 295 5.59 -26.46 -7.96
N GLY A 296 6.69 -26.67 -8.70
CA GLY A 296 6.67 -27.03 -10.11
C GLY A 296 6.04 -25.97 -11.01
N GLN A 297 4.93 -26.32 -11.66
CA GLN A 297 4.30 -25.49 -12.70
C GLN A 297 3.36 -24.40 -12.14
N ILE A 298 3.04 -24.41 -10.85
CA ILE A 298 2.11 -23.45 -10.24
C ILE A 298 2.63 -22.01 -10.46
N PRO A 299 1.81 -21.09 -10.99
CA PRO A 299 2.24 -19.72 -11.22
C PRO A 299 2.57 -19.05 -9.89
N ILE A 300 3.79 -18.51 -9.79
CA ILE A 300 4.25 -17.76 -8.61
C ILE A 300 4.40 -16.29 -8.98
N GLU A 301 3.53 -15.50 -8.40
CA GLU A 301 3.47 -14.05 -8.56
C GLU A 301 4.13 -13.38 -7.37
N LEU A 302 4.87 -12.31 -7.64
CA LEU A 302 5.52 -11.53 -6.61
C LEU A 302 5.13 -10.06 -6.81
N MET A 303 4.45 -9.52 -5.83
CA MET A 303 3.95 -8.16 -5.81
C MET A 303 4.40 -7.41 -4.57
N HIS A 304 4.35 -6.09 -4.67
CA HIS A 304 4.60 -5.20 -3.56
C HIS A 304 3.51 -4.12 -3.50
N LEU A 305 3.00 -3.83 -2.30
CA LEU A 305 2.00 -2.76 -2.10
C LEU A 305 2.67 -1.39 -1.99
N ASP A 306 3.92 -1.37 -1.55
CA ASP A 306 4.73 -0.17 -1.53
C ASP A 306 5.58 -0.02 -2.80
N TYR A 307 5.12 0.84 -3.69
CA TYR A 307 5.87 1.24 -4.87
C TYR A 307 7.26 1.84 -4.58
N ARG A 308 7.54 2.32 -3.35
CA ARG A 308 8.88 2.84 -2.97
C ARG A 308 9.98 1.80 -3.15
N LEU A 309 9.66 0.50 -3.11
CA LEU A 309 10.68 -0.56 -3.21
C LEU A 309 11.32 -0.70 -4.60
N PHE A 310 10.67 -0.20 -5.65
CA PHE A 310 11.12 -0.42 -7.04
C PHE A 310 12.20 0.55 -7.50
N PHE A 311 12.48 1.59 -6.71
CA PHE A 311 13.40 2.65 -7.05
C PHE A 311 14.74 2.40 -6.35
N LYS A 312 15.62 1.70 -7.06
CA LYS A 312 16.91 1.18 -6.61
C LYS A 312 17.95 2.29 -6.39
N HIS A 313 18.65 2.28 -5.25
CA HIS A 313 20.04 2.75 -5.16
C HIS A 313 20.94 1.83 -4.34
N LYS A 314 22.16 1.60 -4.84
CA LYS A 314 23.26 0.95 -4.13
C LYS A 314 23.63 1.81 -2.92
N ASN A 315 23.28 1.35 -1.73
CA ASN A 315 23.72 1.95 -0.48
C ASN A 315 24.93 1.17 0.03
N GLU A 316 26.10 1.80 0.03
CA GLU A 316 27.19 1.38 0.91
C GLU A 316 26.82 1.76 2.35
N SER A 317 26.93 0.81 3.27
CA SER A 317 26.59 0.97 4.68
C SER A 317 27.57 1.92 5.37
N TYR A 318 27.10 3.08 5.81
CA TYR A 318 27.76 3.88 6.82
C TYR A 318 26.84 3.94 8.05
N LEU A 319 27.40 3.55 9.19
CA LEU A 319 26.80 3.63 10.52
C LEU A 319 26.64 5.12 10.87
N GLU A 320 25.46 5.52 11.31
CA GLU A 320 25.26 6.84 11.92
C GLU A 320 25.97 6.88 13.27
N PRO A 321 26.78 7.91 13.57
CA PRO A 321 27.33 8.09 14.91
C PRO A 321 26.25 8.63 15.86
N GLU A 322 26.26 8.11 17.09
CA GLU A 322 25.39 8.52 18.20
C GLU A 322 25.37 10.05 18.36
N SER A 323 24.17 10.62 18.36
CA SER A 323 23.93 12.06 18.42
C SER A 323 24.07 12.57 19.86
N ASN A 324 25.08 13.41 20.09
CA ASN A 324 25.08 14.31 21.24
C ASN A 324 24.16 15.50 20.94
N ASN A 325 23.14 15.70 21.79
CA ASN A 325 22.19 16.82 21.71
C ASN A 325 22.90 18.16 21.95
N PHE A 326 23.37 18.78 20.88
CA PHE A 326 23.83 20.16 20.86
C PHE A 326 22.71 21.06 20.33
N SER A 327 22.42 22.17 21.02
CA SER A 327 21.46 23.17 20.53
C SER A 327 22.07 23.92 19.34
N ILE A 328 21.49 23.72 18.15
CA ILE A 328 21.92 24.37 16.89
C ILE A 328 21.77 25.91 16.95
N ARG A 329 20.92 26.43 17.85
CA ARG A 329 20.54 27.85 17.92
C ARG A 329 21.65 28.80 18.38
N ASP A 330 22.73 28.28 18.97
CA ASP A 330 23.82 29.09 19.52
C ASP A 330 25.04 29.20 18.59
N LEU A 331 24.94 28.64 17.38
CA LEU A 331 26.04 28.64 16.42
C LEU A 331 26.10 29.95 15.63
N LYS A 332 27.32 30.39 15.33
CA LYS A 332 27.54 31.57 14.48
C LYS A 332 27.02 31.29 13.05
N PRO A 333 26.36 32.27 12.40
CA PRO A 333 25.92 32.13 11.02
C PRO A 333 27.07 31.74 10.06
N GLY A 334 26.86 30.70 9.27
CA GLY A 334 27.81 30.13 8.31
C GLY A 334 28.66 28.97 8.84
N PHE A 335 28.58 28.66 10.13
CA PHE A 335 29.36 27.59 10.75
C PHE A 335 28.98 26.19 10.25
N LEU A 336 27.68 25.89 10.18
CA LEU A 336 27.17 24.58 9.77
C LEU A 336 27.51 24.31 8.30
N PHE A 337 27.41 25.33 7.45
CA PHE A 337 27.87 25.26 6.07
C PHE A 337 29.37 25.01 5.96
N CYS A 338 30.20 25.81 6.64
CA CYS A 338 31.65 25.65 6.59
C CYS A 338 32.09 24.28 7.06
N ARG A 339 31.49 23.78 8.14
CA ARG A 339 31.79 22.45 8.65
C ARG A 339 31.35 21.35 7.69
N TRP A 340 30.14 21.44 7.15
CA TRP A 340 29.66 20.44 6.20
C TRP A 340 30.58 20.37 4.97
N ILE A 341 30.95 21.53 4.39
CA ILE A 341 31.93 21.60 3.30
C ILE A 341 33.29 21.02 3.73
N TYR A 342 33.79 21.36 4.92
CA TYR A 342 35.07 20.85 5.44
C TYR A 342 35.04 19.31 5.55
N GLN A 343 33.94 18.74 6.04
CA GLN A 343 33.79 17.29 6.18
C GLN A 343 33.68 16.57 4.83
N GLU A 344 32.94 17.14 3.87
CA GLU A 344 32.70 16.51 2.57
C GLU A 344 33.85 16.73 1.57
N LEU A 345 34.41 17.93 1.45
CA LEU A 345 35.46 18.24 0.46
C LEU A 345 36.86 17.75 0.86
N ILE A 346 37.26 17.95 2.12
CA ILE A 346 38.64 17.63 2.56
C ILE A 346 38.83 16.13 2.70
N LYS A 347 37.82 15.38 3.21
CA LYS A 347 37.89 13.91 3.26
C LYS A 347 37.90 13.27 1.88
N CYS A 348 37.31 13.90 0.87
CA CYS A 348 37.20 13.35 -0.48
C CYS A 348 38.32 13.80 -1.44
N GLY A 349 39.25 14.67 -1.01
CA GLY A 349 40.43 15.06 -1.80
C GLY A 349 40.15 15.88 -3.06
N TYR A 350 39.03 16.63 -3.11
CA TYR A 350 38.59 17.32 -4.32
C TYR A 350 39.01 18.80 -4.35
N SER A 351 39.88 19.18 -5.30
CA SER A 351 40.38 20.55 -5.47
C SER A 351 40.09 21.21 -6.83
N GLN A 352 39.36 20.58 -7.78
CA GLN A 352 39.32 21.09 -9.16
C GLN A 352 37.96 21.04 -9.91
N ASN A 353 36.81 20.97 -9.23
CA ASN A 353 35.54 21.00 -9.97
C ASN A 353 35.07 22.45 -10.28
N HIS A 354 35.26 22.88 -11.52
CA HIS A 354 34.92 24.25 -11.98
C HIS A 354 33.43 24.60 -11.84
N SER A 355 32.52 23.61 -11.81
CA SER A 355 31.07 23.84 -11.71
C SER A 355 30.61 24.46 -10.37
N TYR A 356 31.44 24.38 -9.33
CA TYR A 356 31.08 24.77 -7.96
C TYR A 356 32.01 25.85 -7.37
N LYS A 357 32.74 26.56 -8.23
CA LYS A 357 33.73 27.57 -7.83
C LYS A 357 33.16 28.60 -6.85
N ASP A 358 31.92 29.03 -7.04
CA ASP A 358 31.29 30.06 -6.20
C ASP A 358 31.01 29.57 -4.77
N ILE A 359 30.66 28.28 -4.60
CA ILE A 359 30.44 27.67 -3.28
C ILE A 359 31.77 27.52 -2.55
N ILE A 360 32.79 27.07 -3.28
CA ILE A 360 34.15 26.95 -2.73
C ILE A 360 34.66 28.34 -2.34
N GLN A 361 34.42 29.38 -3.15
CA GLN A 361 34.78 30.75 -2.80
C GLN A 361 34.04 31.25 -1.57
N LEU A 362 32.74 30.96 -1.44
CA LEU A 362 31.97 31.30 -0.24
C LEU A 362 32.52 30.60 0.99
N TYR A 363 32.83 29.30 0.88
CA TYR A 363 33.49 28.54 1.94
C TYR A 363 34.83 29.17 2.34
N GLU A 364 35.69 29.49 1.38
CA GLU A 364 37.00 30.12 1.62
C GLU A 364 36.88 31.50 2.28
N GLN A 365 35.83 32.25 1.98
CA GLN A 365 35.55 33.54 2.63
C GLN A 365 35.12 33.38 4.09
N LEU A 366 34.31 32.37 4.38
CA LEU A 366 33.71 32.16 5.71
C LEU A 366 34.61 31.33 6.63
N LYS A 367 35.40 30.39 6.10
CA LYS A 367 36.18 29.44 6.91
C LYS A 367 37.16 30.12 7.85
N ASN A 368 37.68 31.29 7.48
CA ASN A 368 38.64 32.05 8.30
C ASN A 368 38.01 32.62 9.59
N GLN A 369 36.68 32.57 9.72
CA GLN A 369 35.96 32.96 10.93
C GLN A 369 35.91 31.84 11.98
N TYR A 370 36.38 30.64 11.61
CA TYR A 370 36.32 29.42 12.39
C TYR A 370 37.71 28.79 12.47
N SER A 371 38.11 28.36 13.66
CA SER A 371 39.30 27.54 13.83
C SER A 371 39.06 26.13 13.26
N GLU A 372 40.14 25.46 12.86
CA GLU A 372 40.05 24.08 12.37
C GLU A 372 39.48 23.13 13.44
N GLU A 373 39.82 23.36 14.70
CA GLU A 373 39.30 22.63 15.86
C GLU A 373 37.78 22.79 16.02
N GLU A 374 37.25 24.00 15.77
CA GLU A 374 35.79 24.25 15.76
C GLU A 374 35.08 23.49 14.64
N LEU A 375 35.66 23.44 13.44
CA LEU A 375 35.10 22.71 12.30
C LEU A 375 35.18 21.18 12.47
N GLN A 376 36.17 20.68 13.21
CA GLN A 376 36.34 19.25 13.51
C GLN A 376 35.46 18.76 14.67
N LYS A 377 35.01 19.65 15.56
CA LYS A 377 34.23 19.28 16.76
C LYS A 377 32.91 18.60 16.38
N CYS A 378 32.57 17.48 17.04
CA CYS A 378 31.29 16.79 16.83
C CYS A 378 30.12 17.57 17.45
N CYS A 379 29.37 18.29 16.62
CA CYS A 379 27.93 18.50 16.85
C CYS A 379 27.18 17.26 16.34
N GLY A 380 25.96 17.01 16.83
CA GLY A 380 25.06 15.98 16.31
C GLY A 380 24.87 16.05 14.79
N SER A 381 24.07 15.14 14.23
CA SER A 381 23.81 15.06 12.79
C SER A 381 23.44 16.43 12.20
N ILE A 382 24.36 17.03 11.44
CA ILE A 382 24.07 18.26 10.69
C ILE A 382 23.14 17.85 9.56
N THR A 383 21.88 18.27 9.65
CA THR A 383 20.97 18.06 8.53
C THR A 383 21.29 19.10 7.47
N ALA A 384 20.98 18.80 6.23
CA ALA A 384 21.21 19.81 5.21
C ALA A 384 20.16 20.95 5.27
N ILE A 385 19.04 20.82 6.01
CA ILE A 385 18.17 21.97 6.40
C ILE A 385 19.01 22.99 7.17
N ASP A 386 19.76 22.50 8.15
CA ASP A 386 20.60 23.34 8.99
C ASP A 386 21.62 24.10 8.15
N VAL A 387 22.27 23.44 7.19
CA VAL A 387 23.23 24.07 6.25
C VAL A 387 22.57 25.17 5.42
N VAL A 388 21.36 24.94 4.91
CA VAL A 388 20.65 25.92 4.08
C VAL A 388 20.19 27.13 4.89
N LEU A 389 19.57 26.89 6.05
CA LEU A 389 19.17 27.98 6.97
C LEU A 389 20.37 28.82 7.41
N ASP A 390 21.49 28.16 7.70
CA ASP A 390 22.74 28.79 8.10
C ASP A 390 23.32 29.69 6.99
N ILE A 391 23.18 29.30 5.72
CA ILE A 391 23.58 30.13 4.57
C ILE A 391 22.60 31.28 4.34
N LYS A 392 21.30 31.07 4.59
CA LYS A 392 20.29 32.14 4.54
C LYS A 392 20.67 33.29 5.48
N ALA A 393 21.18 32.94 6.66
CA ALA A 393 21.56 33.91 7.68
C ALA A 393 22.77 34.79 7.31
N ILE A 394 23.56 34.42 6.30
CA ILE A 394 24.82 35.12 5.93
C ILE A 394 24.84 35.73 4.53
N THR A 395 23.79 35.54 3.72
CA THR A 395 23.77 36.03 2.33
C THR A 395 22.59 36.97 2.08
N SER A 396 22.80 38.02 1.27
CA SER A 396 21.75 38.94 0.82
C SER A 396 20.84 38.28 -0.23
N GLU A 397 19.53 38.57 -0.26
CA GLU A 397 18.51 37.92 -1.12
C GLU A 397 18.93 37.71 -2.59
N ASP A 398 19.60 38.66 -3.23
CA ASP A 398 20.05 38.53 -4.62
C ASP A 398 21.21 37.54 -4.85
N LYS A 399 22.10 37.38 -3.85
CA LYS A 399 23.21 36.42 -3.89
C LYS A 399 22.79 35.03 -3.41
N VAL A 400 21.81 34.99 -2.51
CA VAL A 400 21.15 33.77 -1.99
C VAL A 400 20.72 32.91 -3.17
N THR A 401 19.93 33.42 -4.11
CA THR A 401 19.32 32.59 -5.18
C THR A 401 20.35 31.85 -6.04
N LYS A 402 21.43 32.51 -6.49
CA LYS A 402 22.47 31.90 -7.36
C LYS A 402 23.38 30.93 -6.61
N ILE A 403 23.72 31.26 -5.36
CA ILE A 403 24.56 30.41 -4.51
C ILE A 403 23.77 29.18 -4.07
N TYR A 404 22.49 29.35 -3.74
CA TYR A 404 21.60 28.28 -3.32
C TYR A 404 21.47 27.23 -4.39
N GLU A 405 21.13 27.59 -5.62
CA GLU A 405 20.94 26.58 -6.67
C GLU A 405 22.19 25.72 -6.85
N LYS A 406 23.37 26.33 -6.93
CA LYS A 406 24.63 25.60 -7.05
C LYS A 406 24.92 24.78 -5.80
N LEU A 407 24.71 25.34 -4.62
CA LEU A 407 24.89 24.68 -3.32
C LEU A 407 24.01 23.45 -3.21
N LEU A 408 22.76 23.53 -3.63
CA LEU A 408 21.80 22.44 -3.55
C LEU A 408 22.21 21.31 -4.49
N ARG A 409 22.63 21.63 -5.71
CA ARG A 409 23.24 20.67 -6.64
C ARG A 409 24.52 20.04 -6.07
N PHE A 410 25.31 20.83 -5.35
CA PHE A 410 26.51 20.36 -4.68
C PHE A 410 26.17 19.44 -3.51
N ILE A 411 25.27 19.84 -2.60
CA ILE A 411 24.76 19.02 -1.50
C ILE A 411 24.26 17.69 -2.05
N LEU A 412 23.51 17.66 -3.14
CA LEU A 412 23.02 16.39 -3.70
C LEU A 412 24.06 15.51 -4.34
N LYS A 413 25.00 16.11 -5.06
CA LYS A 413 26.06 15.36 -5.70
C LYS A 413 26.94 14.66 -4.67
N TYR A 414 27.10 15.27 -3.50
CA TYR A 414 28.05 14.82 -2.48
C TYR A 414 27.39 14.18 -1.26
N ASN A 415 26.12 14.48 -0.97
CA ASN A 415 25.33 13.77 0.04
C ASN A 415 24.86 12.45 -0.56
N LYS A 416 25.34 11.33 0.00
CA LYS A 416 25.02 9.98 -0.47
C LYS A 416 23.50 9.74 -0.35
N ILE A 417 22.77 9.94 -1.46
CA ILE A 417 21.40 9.53 -1.89
C ILE A 417 20.35 9.06 -0.85
N LYS A 418 20.72 8.35 0.23
CA LYS A 418 19.85 7.81 1.29
C LYS A 418 18.79 8.77 1.79
N CYS A 419 19.08 10.07 1.85
CA CYS A 419 18.20 11.03 2.49
C CYS A 419 17.28 11.78 1.51
N ILE A 420 17.38 11.69 0.18
CA ILE A 420 16.62 12.59 -0.72
C ILE A 420 15.11 12.58 -0.44
N HIS A 421 14.50 11.43 -0.14
CA HIS A 421 13.06 11.35 0.17
C HIS A 421 12.72 11.98 1.53
N GLU A 422 13.50 11.72 2.58
CA GLU A 422 13.31 12.33 3.91
C GLU A 422 13.61 13.83 3.85
N TRP A 423 14.66 14.18 3.12
CA TRP A 423 15.10 15.54 2.86
C TRP A 423 14.03 16.33 2.11
N VAL A 424 13.49 15.81 1.00
CA VAL A 424 12.37 16.41 0.28
C VAL A 424 11.16 16.53 1.21
N ARG A 425 10.82 15.49 1.97
CA ARG A 425 9.67 15.51 2.90
C ARG A 425 9.82 16.59 3.98
N ASP A 426 10.99 16.70 4.60
CA ASP A 426 11.26 17.63 5.70
C ASP A 426 11.40 19.06 5.18
N TYR A 427 12.02 19.24 4.02
CA TYR A 427 12.13 20.53 3.32
C TYR A 427 10.77 21.04 2.85
N VAL A 428 9.94 20.18 2.28
CA VAL A 428 8.63 20.57 1.76
C VAL A 428 7.65 20.88 2.90
N LYS A 429 7.80 20.22 4.07
CA LYS A 429 7.10 20.60 5.30
C LYS A 429 7.63 21.90 5.93
N SER A 430 8.78 22.40 5.50
CA SER A 430 9.30 23.67 5.98
C SER A 430 8.56 24.83 5.30
N GLU A 431 8.36 25.94 6.02
CA GLU A 431 7.77 27.16 5.45
C GLU A 431 8.76 27.94 4.55
N VAL A 432 9.88 27.31 4.16
CA VAL A 432 10.99 27.96 3.47
C VAL A 432 10.86 27.69 1.97
N LEU A 433 10.44 28.68 1.21
CA LEU A 433 10.23 28.56 -0.25
C LEU A 433 11.50 28.13 -1.01
N GLU A 434 12.68 28.49 -0.51
CA GLU A 434 13.98 28.05 -1.04
C GLU A 434 14.23 26.55 -0.82
N ALA A 435 13.61 25.96 0.21
CA ALA A 435 13.65 24.54 0.49
C ALA A 435 12.79 23.75 -0.53
N VAL A 436 11.64 24.30 -0.91
CA VAL A 436 10.80 23.73 -1.98
C VAL A 436 11.52 23.81 -3.33
N ARG A 437 12.18 24.95 -3.63
CA ARG A 437 13.04 25.11 -4.82
C ARG A 437 14.21 24.14 -4.83
N ALA A 438 14.83 23.89 -3.68
CA ALA A 438 15.85 22.88 -3.51
C ALA A 438 15.35 21.50 -3.91
N ALA A 439 14.27 21.03 -3.29
CA ALA A 439 13.65 19.76 -3.62
C ALA A 439 13.38 19.62 -5.13
N LEU A 440 13.00 20.69 -5.82
CA LEU A 440 12.79 20.70 -7.28
C LEU A 440 14.07 20.66 -8.12
N VAL A 441 15.14 21.34 -7.70
CA VAL A 441 16.45 21.22 -8.35
C VAL A 441 16.99 19.79 -8.19
N VAL A 442 16.72 19.17 -7.04
CA VAL A 442 17.05 17.76 -6.74
C VAL A 442 16.31 16.80 -7.66
N ILE A 443 15.00 16.99 -7.72
CA ILE A 443 14.08 16.31 -8.61
C ILE A 443 14.56 16.48 -10.07
N SER A 444 14.89 17.71 -10.50
CA SER A 444 15.21 18.00 -11.89
C SER A 444 16.60 17.58 -12.37
N GLU A 445 17.57 17.26 -11.50
CA GLU A 445 18.91 16.79 -11.90
C GLU A 445 19.11 15.28 -11.72
N ALA A 446 18.31 14.61 -10.89
CA ALA A 446 18.42 13.17 -10.74
C ALA A 446 17.76 12.47 -11.95
N ASP A 447 18.49 11.58 -12.63
CA ASP A 447 17.91 10.59 -13.58
C ASP A 447 16.97 9.56 -12.88
N LEU A 448 16.65 9.84 -11.62
CA LEU A 448 16.11 8.95 -10.62
C LEU A 448 14.75 9.42 -10.12
N LEU A 449 14.13 10.34 -10.85
CA LEU A 449 12.78 10.77 -10.56
C LEU A 449 11.83 9.59 -10.71
N SER A 450 11.55 8.95 -9.59
CA SER A 450 10.41 8.08 -9.46
C SER A 450 9.14 8.93 -9.42
N ASP A 451 8.11 8.37 -10.01
CA ASP A 451 6.72 8.80 -9.89
C ASP A 451 6.35 9.14 -8.43
N THR A 452 6.80 8.31 -7.50
CA THR A 452 6.71 8.48 -6.04
C THR A 452 7.27 9.76 -5.50
N LEU A 453 8.46 10.16 -5.94
CA LEU A 453 9.12 11.33 -5.37
C LEU A 453 8.34 12.59 -5.73
N MET A 454 7.73 12.61 -6.94
CA MET A 454 6.82 13.67 -7.34
C MET A 454 5.52 13.65 -6.56
N ASP A 455 4.92 12.48 -6.36
CA ASP A 455 3.67 12.35 -5.59
C ASP A 455 3.88 12.82 -4.14
N VAL A 456 4.97 12.38 -3.49
CA VAL A 456 5.36 12.80 -2.13
C VAL A 456 5.67 14.29 -2.06
N TRP A 457 6.39 14.82 -3.07
CA TRP A 457 6.72 16.24 -3.13
C TRP A 457 5.44 17.07 -3.26
N VAL A 458 4.58 16.75 -4.22
CA VAL A 458 3.30 17.44 -4.43
C VAL A 458 2.43 17.35 -3.17
N ASP A 459 2.33 16.18 -2.54
CA ASP A 459 1.53 15.99 -1.33
C ASP A 459 2.00 16.85 -0.16
N ALA A 460 3.31 16.94 0.04
CA ALA A 460 3.88 17.67 1.16
C ALA A 460 3.74 19.20 1.01
N ILE A 461 3.62 19.74 -0.21
CA ILE A 461 3.55 21.20 -0.43
C ILE A 461 2.25 21.77 0.15
N ASP A 462 2.43 22.84 0.92
CA ASP A 462 1.39 23.80 1.25
C ASP A 462 1.22 24.79 0.09
N PHE A 463 0.24 24.53 -0.78
CA PHE A 463 0.01 25.33 -1.98
C PHE A 463 -0.45 26.76 -1.64
N ASP A 464 -1.06 26.98 -0.46
CA ASP A 464 -1.48 28.32 -0.04
C ASP A 464 -0.29 29.26 0.19
N LYS A 465 0.90 28.70 0.47
CA LYS A 465 2.15 29.44 0.68
C LYS A 465 3.10 29.34 -0.51
N PHE A 466 2.72 28.63 -1.57
CA PHE A 466 3.59 28.34 -2.71
C PHE A 466 3.52 29.47 -3.76
N ASP A 467 4.63 30.18 -3.94
CA ASP A 467 4.75 31.18 -5.00
C ASP A 467 5.11 30.51 -6.34
N PHE A 468 4.09 30.23 -7.14
CA PHE A 468 4.24 29.61 -8.46
C PHE A 468 4.93 30.53 -9.48
N ASN A 469 4.72 31.84 -9.42
CA ASN A 469 5.37 32.78 -10.34
C ASN A 469 6.88 32.74 -10.14
N LEU A 470 7.29 32.72 -8.88
CA LEU A 470 8.69 32.61 -8.49
C LEU A 470 9.30 31.24 -8.85
N PHE A 471 8.47 30.19 -8.98
CA PHE A 471 8.86 28.87 -9.47
C PHE A 471 9.09 28.85 -10.98
N CYS A 472 8.23 29.49 -11.78
CA CYS A 472 8.36 29.56 -13.24
C CYS A 472 9.51 30.46 -13.73
N GLN A 473 9.84 31.53 -12.99
CA GLN A 473 10.84 32.54 -13.40
C GLN A 473 12.27 32.02 -13.59
N ASN A 474 12.64 30.87 -13.01
CA ASN A 474 14.01 30.35 -13.05
C ASN A 474 14.32 29.44 -14.24
N GLY A 475 13.39 29.26 -15.18
CA GLY A 475 13.61 28.40 -16.36
C GLY A 475 13.78 26.91 -16.04
N ILE A 476 13.51 26.50 -14.80
CA ILE A 476 13.54 25.09 -14.34
C ILE A 476 12.54 24.25 -15.12
N LEU A 477 11.44 24.86 -15.56
CA LEU A 477 10.37 24.24 -16.34
C LEU A 477 10.41 24.59 -17.83
N ASN A 478 11.42 25.35 -18.29
CA ASN A 478 11.49 25.72 -19.69
C ASN A 478 11.71 24.44 -20.53
N PRO A 479 10.88 24.20 -21.56
CA PRO A 479 11.05 23.07 -22.46
C PRO A 479 12.37 23.25 -23.22
N ASP A 480 13.38 22.47 -22.85
CA ASP A 480 14.55 22.23 -23.68
C ASP A 480 14.28 20.99 -24.53
N VAL A 481 14.95 20.86 -25.67
CA VAL A 481 14.76 19.76 -26.65
C VAL A 481 15.18 18.38 -26.10
N ASP A 482 15.69 18.30 -24.86
CA ASP A 482 16.20 17.07 -24.27
C ASP A 482 15.08 16.16 -23.72
N SER A 483 14.97 14.97 -24.32
CA SER A 483 13.98 13.93 -24.01
C SER A 483 13.87 13.52 -22.53
N THR A 484 14.94 13.72 -21.75
CA THR A 484 14.97 13.40 -20.32
C THR A 484 14.18 14.39 -19.47
N ARG A 485 14.17 15.69 -19.83
CA ARG A 485 13.39 16.73 -19.10
C ARG A 485 11.88 16.59 -19.30
N ASN A 486 11.44 16.16 -20.49
CA ASN A 486 10.02 15.96 -20.80
C ASN A 486 9.36 14.91 -19.88
N ASN A 487 10.10 13.84 -19.54
CA ASN A 487 9.63 12.80 -18.62
C ASN A 487 9.44 13.33 -17.18
N ARG A 488 10.24 14.31 -16.75
CA ARG A 488 10.15 14.87 -15.39
C ARG A 488 8.90 15.73 -15.23
N LEU A 489 8.61 16.56 -16.22
CA LEU A 489 7.44 17.44 -16.23
C LEU A 489 6.13 16.66 -16.38
N GLU A 490 6.14 15.61 -17.19
CA GLU A 490 5.06 14.61 -17.26
C GLU A 490 4.72 14.07 -15.87
N LYS A 491 5.72 13.62 -15.10
CA LYS A 491 5.51 13.11 -13.73
C LYS A 491 4.97 14.17 -12.76
N LEU A 492 5.48 15.40 -12.85
CA LEU A 492 4.99 16.51 -12.02
C LEU A 492 3.52 16.82 -12.32
N VAL A 493 3.15 16.92 -13.60
CA VAL A 493 1.76 17.18 -14.02
C VAL A 493 0.83 16.07 -13.54
N LEU A 494 1.25 14.80 -13.64
CA LEU A 494 0.44 13.67 -13.14
C LEU A 494 0.22 13.73 -11.63
N ALA A 495 1.27 14.03 -10.85
CA ALA A 495 1.16 14.19 -9.39
C ALA A 495 0.24 15.36 -9.01
N LEU A 496 0.36 16.50 -9.72
CA LEU A 496 -0.51 17.67 -9.53
C LEU A 496 -1.97 17.36 -9.90
N LEU A 497 -2.21 16.65 -11.01
CA LEU A 497 -3.55 16.21 -11.43
C LEU A 497 -4.19 15.29 -10.39
N GLN A 498 -3.41 14.35 -9.82
CA GLN A 498 -3.88 13.50 -8.73
C GLN A 498 -4.32 14.32 -7.52
N LYS A 499 -3.49 15.27 -7.06
CA LYS A 499 -3.82 16.14 -5.90
C LYS A 499 -5.00 17.06 -6.22
N TYR A 500 -5.10 17.58 -7.44
CA TYR A 500 -6.26 18.36 -7.91
C TYR A 500 -7.54 17.52 -7.89
N ASN A 501 -7.52 16.27 -8.35
CA ASN A 501 -8.70 15.40 -8.33
C ASN A 501 -9.14 15.01 -6.91
N GLN A 502 -8.26 15.13 -5.92
CA GLN A 502 -8.60 14.90 -4.51
C GLN A 502 -9.14 16.16 -3.81
N ARG A 503 -8.58 17.34 -4.11
CA ARG A 503 -8.86 18.58 -3.37
C ARG A 503 -9.63 19.66 -4.14
N HIS A 504 -9.67 19.55 -5.46
CA HIS A 504 -10.25 20.55 -6.38
C HIS A 504 -9.73 21.98 -6.16
N ASP A 505 -8.42 22.10 -5.91
CA ASP A 505 -7.75 23.37 -5.64
C ASP A 505 -7.54 24.21 -6.92
N SER A 506 -7.99 25.47 -6.91
CA SER A 506 -7.90 26.36 -8.07
C SER A 506 -6.47 26.77 -8.42
N LEU A 507 -5.58 26.91 -7.44
CA LEU A 507 -4.18 27.25 -7.68
C LEU A 507 -3.48 26.08 -8.36
N ILE A 508 -3.69 24.85 -7.88
CA ILE A 508 -3.16 23.65 -8.52
C ILE A 508 -3.66 23.54 -9.98
N LYS A 509 -4.93 23.87 -10.23
CA LYS A 509 -5.47 23.90 -11.60
C LYS A 509 -4.72 24.89 -12.49
N THR A 510 -4.52 26.13 -12.04
CA THR A 510 -3.77 27.14 -12.81
C THR A 510 -2.35 26.68 -13.10
N ILE A 511 -1.69 26.07 -12.11
CA ILE A 511 -0.34 25.49 -12.27
C ILE A 511 -0.33 24.42 -13.36
N ILE A 512 -1.31 23.51 -13.34
CA ILE A 512 -1.43 22.46 -14.36
C ILE A 512 -1.63 23.09 -15.73
N ASP A 513 -2.59 24.02 -15.86
CA ASP A 513 -2.91 24.68 -17.14
C ASP A 513 -1.67 25.40 -17.72
N ASP A 514 -0.90 26.10 -16.90
CA ASP A 514 0.34 26.76 -17.33
C ASP A 514 1.44 25.76 -17.74
N LEU A 515 1.57 24.65 -16.99
CA LEU A 515 2.55 23.61 -17.30
C LEU A 515 2.23 22.90 -18.63
N VAL A 516 0.96 22.54 -18.86
CA VAL A 516 0.60 21.71 -20.02
C VAL A 516 0.62 22.47 -21.35
N VAL A 517 0.51 23.81 -21.34
CA VAL A 517 0.65 24.65 -22.55
C VAL A 517 1.96 24.38 -23.30
N SER A 518 3.01 24.00 -22.56
CA SER A 518 4.33 23.69 -23.12
C SER A 518 4.49 22.24 -23.60
N TYR A 519 3.49 21.36 -23.37
CA TYR A 519 3.56 19.92 -23.62
C TYR A 519 2.28 19.39 -24.28
N PRO A 520 2.22 19.32 -25.62
CA PRO A 520 1.00 18.93 -26.35
C PRO A 520 0.39 17.58 -25.92
N THR A 521 1.21 16.58 -25.61
CA THR A 521 0.73 15.27 -25.12
C THR A 521 0.07 15.34 -23.74
N LEU A 522 0.54 16.24 -22.88
CA LEU A 522 -0.07 16.48 -21.56
C LEU A 522 -1.26 17.43 -21.68
N GLN A 523 -1.26 18.33 -22.66
CA GLN A 523 -2.40 19.18 -22.97
C GLN A 523 -3.61 18.34 -23.37
N ASP A 524 -3.45 17.37 -24.27
CA ASP A 524 -4.53 16.45 -24.68
C ASP A 524 -5.06 15.65 -23.49
N PHE A 525 -4.17 15.15 -22.63
CA PHE A 525 -4.55 14.45 -21.42
C PHE A 525 -5.25 15.36 -20.41
N ASN A 526 -4.78 16.59 -20.18
CA ASN A 526 -5.40 17.57 -19.29
C ASN A 526 -6.80 17.97 -19.80
N ASN A 527 -6.94 18.20 -21.11
CA ASN A 527 -8.23 18.47 -21.75
C ASN A 527 -9.22 17.33 -21.50
N PHE A 528 -8.74 16.08 -21.56
CA PHE A 528 -9.51 14.91 -21.19
C PHE A 528 -9.89 14.93 -19.69
N CYS A 529 -8.94 15.17 -18.78
CA CYS A 529 -9.19 15.23 -17.34
C CYS A 529 -10.31 16.23 -17.00
N GLN A 530 -10.30 17.41 -17.63
CA GLN A 530 -11.30 18.45 -17.41
C GLN A 530 -12.71 18.06 -17.87
N ASN A 531 -12.84 17.19 -18.87
CA ASN A 531 -14.12 16.79 -19.47
C ASN A 531 -14.28 15.26 -19.56
N THR A 532 -13.84 14.56 -18.51
CA THR A 532 -13.70 13.08 -18.51
C THR A 532 -14.95 12.37 -19.05
N LYS A 533 -16.15 12.72 -18.56
CA LYS A 533 -17.41 12.04 -18.92
C LYS A 533 -17.76 12.12 -20.41
N GLU A 534 -17.50 13.26 -21.03
CA GLU A 534 -17.85 13.51 -22.44
C GLU A 534 -16.79 12.94 -23.38
N GLN A 535 -15.52 12.91 -22.94
CA GLN A 535 -14.38 12.52 -23.77
C GLN A 535 -13.94 11.07 -23.57
N GLU A 536 -14.44 10.36 -22.56
CA GLU A 536 -14.00 9.01 -22.22
C GLU A 536 -14.03 8.02 -23.39
N ASP A 537 -15.09 7.99 -24.19
CA ASP A 537 -15.18 7.07 -25.33
C ASP A 537 -14.09 7.34 -26.38
N SER A 538 -13.86 8.62 -26.68
CA SER A 538 -12.80 9.07 -27.57
C SER A 538 -11.42 8.70 -26.99
N PHE A 539 -11.25 8.91 -25.68
CA PHE A 539 -10.02 8.60 -24.96
C PHE A 539 -9.69 7.11 -25.00
N LEU A 540 -10.65 6.24 -24.66
CA LEU A 540 -10.50 4.79 -24.68
C LEU A 540 -10.23 4.21 -26.08
N CYS A 541 -10.63 4.93 -27.14
CA CYS A 541 -10.41 4.50 -28.53
C CYS A 541 -9.08 4.94 -29.11
N LYS A 542 -8.58 6.13 -28.72
CA LYS A 542 -7.40 6.75 -29.33
C LYS A 542 -6.09 6.50 -28.57
N ASN A 543 -6.19 6.11 -27.31
CA ASN A 543 -5.05 6.02 -26.42
C ASN A 543 -4.65 4.58 -26.10
N ASP A 544 -3.45 4.43 -25.55
CA ASP A 544 -2.82 3.15 -25.24
C ASP A 544 -2.66 2.93 -23.73
N ALA A 545 -1.95 1.86 -23.37
CA ALA A 545 -1.70 1.50 -21.98
C ALA A 545 -0.94 2.59 -21.19
N LYS A 546 -0.08 3.38 -21.84
CA LYS A 546 0.68 4.45 -21.16
C LYS A 546 -0.25 5.58 -20.71
N GLN A 547 -1.20 5.97 -21.58
CA GLN A 547 -2.20 6.98 -21.23
C GLN A 547 -3.22 6.48 -20.21
N PHE A 548 -3.56 5.18 -20.23
CA PHE A 548 -4.41 4.60 -19.18
C PHE A 548 -3.69 4.54 -17.83
N GLU A 549 -2.39 4.25 -17.83
CA GLU A 549 -1.54 4.37 -16.64
C GLU A 549 -1.57 5.80 -16.09
N PHE A 550 -1.50 6.82 -16.95
CA PHE A 550 -1.66 8.22 -16.53
C PHE A 550 -3.01 8.52 -15.91
N ALA A 551 -4.10 8.06 -16.53
CA ALA A 551 -5.45 8.20 -16.00
C ALA A 551 -5.56 7.58 -14.59
N LEU A 552 -5.04 6.37 -14.43
CA LEU A 552 -5.03 5.67 -13.14
C LEU A 552 -4.19 6.41 -12.08
N ARG A 553 -3.00 6.90 -12.44
CA ARG A 553 -2.15 7.70 -11.54
C ARG A 553 -2.81 9.01 -11.13
N ALA A 554 -3.47 9.68 -12.07
CA ALA A 554 -4.28 10.86 -11.79
C ALA A 554 -5.59 10.54 -11.01
N ASN A 555 -5.82 9.30 -10.60
CA ASN A 555 -7.02 8.83 -9.90
C ASN A 555 -8.32 9.09 -10.69
N ILE A 556 -8.24 9.00 -12.02
CA ILE A 556 -9.39 9.17 -12.92
C ILE A 556 -10.07 7.82 -13.10
N LYS A 557 -11.37 7.79 -12.82
CA LYS A 557 -12.21 6.61 -13.03
C LYS A 557 -12.68 6.57 -14.48
N LEU A 558 -12.38 5.48 -15.17
CA LEU A 558 -12.82 5.20 -16.54
C LEU A 558 -13.99 4.21 -16.49
N GLU A 559 -15.19 4.73 -16.27
CA GLU A 559 -16.42 3.95 -16.04
C GLU A 559 -16.87 3.16 -17.28
N LYS A 560 -16.61 3.68 -18.49
CA LYS A 560 -16.96 3.04 -19.78
C LYS A 560 -15.92 2.02 -20.25
N ALA A 561 -14.81 1.84 -19.52
CA ALA A 561 -13.78 0.86 -19.89
C ALA A 561 -14.36 -0.56 -20.08
N ILE A 562 -15.30 -0.95 -19.23
CA ILE A 562 -15.96 -2.24 -19.30
C ILE A 562 -16.95 -2.35 -20.45
N GLU A 563 -17.68 -1.28 -20.79
CA GLU A 563 -18.56 -1.24 -21.97
C GLU A 563 -17.74 -1.38 -23.26
N LYS A 564 -16.61 -0.68 -23.33
CA LYS A 564 -15.66 -0.82 -24.45
C LYS A 564 -15.12 -2.25 -24.52
N PHE A 565 -14.78 -2.84 -23.38
CA PHE A 565 -14.32 -4.21 -23.31
C PHE A 565 -15.38 -5.21 -23.77
N LYS A 566 -16.64 -5.01 -23.35
CA LYS A 566 -17.82 -5.78 -23.81
C LYS A 566 -17.99 -5.70 -25.32
N ALA A 567 -17.97 -4.50 -25.89
CA ALA A 567 -18.18 -4.24 -27.31
C ALA A 567 -17.07 -4.78 -28.22
N ALA A 568 -15.84 -4.96 -27.71
CA ALA A 568 -14.75 -5.50 -28.52
C ALA A 568 -15.09 -6.90 -29.08
N PRO A 569 -14.80 -7.20 -30.36
CA PRO A 569 -15.13 -8.50 -30.94
C PRO A 569 -14.33 -9.63 -30.27
N VAL A 570 -14.89 -10.83 -30.14
CA VAL A 570 -14.21 -11.96 -29.45
C VAL A 570 -12.88 -12.35 -30.11
N SER A 571 -12.67 -12.00 -31.39
CA SER A 571 -11.41 -12.19 -32.12
C SER A 571 -10.29 -11.26 -31.67
N TYR A 572 -10.60 -10.15 -31.00
CA TYR A 572 -9.66 -9.12 -30.57
C TYR A 572 -9.90 -8.71 -29.12
N VAL A 573 -8.84 -8.80 -28.31
CA VAL A 573 -8.89 -8.43 -26.90
C VAL A 573 -8.02 -7.17 -26.72
N PRO A 574 -8.60 -6.02 -26.35
CA PRO A 574 -7.83 -4.80 -26.14
C PRO A 574 -7.03 -4.90 -24.84
N THR A 575 -5.77 -5.35 -24.94
CA THR A 575 -4.89 -5.62 -23.79
C THR A 575 -4.79 -4.45 -22.81
N ALA A 576 -4.64 -3.22 -23.31
CA ALA A 576 -4.57 -2.02 -22.48
C ALA A 576 -5.83 -1.82 -21.62
N ILE A 577 -7.02 -2.04 -22.20
CA ILE A 577 -8.29 -1.96 -21.48
C ILE A 577 -8.40 -3.09 -20.45
N CYS A 578 -7.89 -4.29 -20.76
CA CYS A 578 -7.87 -5.39 -19.80
C CYS A 578 -7.05 -5.06 -18.55
N TRP A 579 -5.90 -4.42 -18.73
CA TRP A 579 -5.08 -3.99 -17.60
C TRP A 579 -5.70 -2.83 -16.83
N LEU A 580 -6.37 -1.90 -17.51
CA LEU A 580 -7.12 -0.83 -16.86
C LEU A 580 -8.22 -1.39 -15.94
N LEU A 581 -8.95 -2.41 -16.42
CA LEU A 581 -9.92 -3.14 -15.61
C LEU A 581 -9.25 -3.93 -14.47
N ALA A 582 -8.04 -4.46 -14.68
CA ALA A 582 -7.28 -5.16 -13.65
C ALA A 582 -6.71 -4.25 -12.55
N ALA A 583 -6.50 -2.98 -12.87
CA ALA A 583 -6.09 -1.93 -11.93
C ALA A 583 -7.24 -1.37 -11.12
N SER A 584 -8.48 -1.55 -11.60
CA SER A 584 -9.66 -1.03 -10.94
C SER A 584 -10.12 -1.98 -9.83
N PRO A 585 -10.49 -1.46 -8.65
CA PRO A 585 -11.07 -2.27 -7.58
C PRO A 585 -12.37 -2.92 -8.07
N PRO A 586 -12.59 -4.21 -7.83
CA PRO A 586 -13.79 -4.86 -8.28
C PRO A 586 -14.99 -4.36 -7.45
N THR A 587 -16.05 -3.95 -8.14
CA THR A 587 -17.32 -3.53 -7.54
C THR A 587 -18.39 -4.56 -7.84
N LYS A 588 -19.51 -4.51 -7.13
CA LYS A 588 -20.68 -5.35 -7.44
C LYS A 588 -21.09 -5.21 -8.92
N SER A 589 -21.18 -3.97 -9.41
CA SER A 589 -21.52 -3.68 -10.81
C SER A 589 -20.49 -4.26 -11.76
N SER A 590 -19.20 -3.93 -11.59
CA SER A 590 -18.17 -4.39 -12.52
C SER A 590 -17.99 -5.91 -12.51
N ILE A 591 -18.13 -6.58 -11.37
CA ILE A 591 -18.15 -8.05 -11.30
C ILE A 591 -19.33 -8.61 -12.10
N SER A 592 -20.54 -8.10 -11.87
CA SER A 592 -21.75 -8.50 -12.61
C SER A 592 -21.52 -8.40 -14.11
N GLU A 593 -20.95 -7.28 -14.54
CA GLU A 593 -20.66 -7.00 -15.93
C GLU A 593 -19.57 -7.90 -16.52
N ILE A 594 -18.52 -8.23 -15.76
CA ILE A 594 -17.48 -9.17 -16.17
C ILE A 594 -18.07 -10.58 -16.30
N LEU A 595 -18.94 -11.01 -15.38
CA LEU A 595 -19.56 -12.34 -15.39
C LEU A 595 -20.43 -12.59 -16.63
N LEU A 596 -20.99 -11.53 -17.22
CA LEU A 596 -21.79 -11.59 -18.44
C LEU A 596 -20.95 -11.65 -19.72
N LEU A 597 -19.62 -11.56 -19.63
CA LEU A 597 -18.73 -11.64 -20.79
C LEU A 597 -18.58 -13.07 -21.33
N ASP A 598 -18.16 -13.15 -22.60
CA ASP A 598 -17.72 -14.40 -23.23
C ASP A 598 -16.63 -15.10 -22.38
N PRO A 599 -16.65 -16.44 -22.26
CA PRO A 599 -15.67 -17.17 -21.45
C PRO A 599 -14.21 -16.82 -21.74
N LYS A 600 -13.86 -16.50 -22.99
CA LYS A 600 -12.50 -16.07 -23.36
C LYS A 600 -12.11 -14.76 -22.67
N LYS A 601 -13.03 -13.79 -22.61
CA LYS A 601 -12.78 -12.49 -21.95
C LYS A 601 -12.75 -12.66 -20.43
N ARG A 602 -13.65 -13.45 -19.86
CA ARG A 602 -13.65 -13.76 -18.42
C ARG A 602 -12.37 -14.47 -17.97
N ALA A 603 -11.83 -15.35 -18.80
CA ALA A 603 -10.59 -16.07 -18.52
C ALA A 603 -9.40 -15.13 -18.25
N ILE A 604 -9.41 -13.89 -18.77
CA ILE A 604 -8.37 -12.89 -18.48
C ILE A 604 -8.30 -12.60 -16.97
N PHE A 605 -9.44 -12.54 -16.30
CA PHE A 605 -9.55 -12.33 -14.85
C PHE A 605 -9.55 -13.64 -14.05
N GLY A 606 -9.38 -14.79 -14.71
CA GLY A 606 -9.48 -16.10 -14.07
C GLY A 606 -10.91 -16.51 -13.71
N LEU A 607 -11.92 -15.85 -14.28
CA LEU A 607 -13.33 -16.13 -14.06
C LEU A 607 -13.90 -17.09 -15.10
N CYS A 608 -13.24 -18.21 -15.35
CA CYS A 608 -13.75 -19.26 -16.23
C CYS A 608 -13.72 -20.63 -15.55
N THR A 609 -14.60 -21.53 -16.00
CA THR A 609 -14.56 -22.92 -15.52
C THR A 609 -13.40 -23.68 -16.18
N PRO A 610 -12.94 -24.79 -15.57
CA PRO A 610 -11.95 -25.66 -16.22
C PRO A 610 -12.41 -26.10 -17.62
N GLN A 611 -13.68 -26.46 -17.79
CA GLN A 611 -14.21 -26.87 -19.09
C GLN A 611 -14.18 -25.74 -20.13
N GLU A 612 -14.45 -24.50 -19.72
CA GLU A 612 -14.31 -23.31 -20.57
C GLU A 612 -12.85 -23.10 -20.97
N TRP A 613 -11.92 -23.20 -20.03
CA TRP A 613 -10.50 -23.05 -20.31
C TRP A 613 -9.97 -24.11 -21.28
N GLN A 614 -10.35 -25.39 -21.14
CA GLN A 614 -9.98 -26.42 -22.12
C GLN A 614 -10.48 -26.10 -23.52
N LYS A 615 -11.70 -25.57 -23.66
CA LYS A 615 -12.23 -25.15 -24.97
C LYS A 615 -11.44 -23.98 -25.57
N ILE A 616 -10.99 -23.04 -24.74
CA ILE A 616 -10.14 -21.92 -25.16
C ILE A 616 -8.76 -22.46 -25.60
N LYS A 617 -8.15 -23.32 -24.78
CA LYS A 617 -6.81 -23.90 -25.00
C LYS A 617 -6.69 -24.72 -26.28
N LYS A 618 -7.78 -25.35 -26.73
CA LYS A 618 -7.84 -26.04 -28.04
C LYS A 618 -7.54 -25.13 -29.24
N ARG A 619 -7.57 -23.80 -29.07
CA ARG A 619 -7.26 -22.82 -30.12
C ARG A 619 -6.10 -21.94 -29.66
N GLN A 620 -4.91 -22.20 -30.21
CA GLN A 620 -3.65 -21.55 -29.80
C GLN A 620 -3.70 -20.01 -29.87
N ASP A 621 -4.37 -19.46 -30.88
CA ASP A 621 -4.57 -18.01 -31.03
C ASP A 621 -5.38 -17.42 -29.86
N LYS A 622 -6.42 -18.12 -29.41
CA LYS A 622 -7.27 -17.69 -28.30
C LYS A 622 -6.56 -17.82 -26.96
N GLU A 623 -5.85 -18.92 -26.75
CA GLU A 623 -5.01 -19.12 -25.56
C GLU A 623 -3.97 -18.00 -25.47
N ARG A 624 -3.24 -17.75 -26.57
CA ARG A 624 -2.21 -16.71 -26.62
C ARG A 624 -2.78 -15.33 -26.28
N GLN A 625 -3.93 -14.94 -26.82
CA GLN A 625 -4.53 -13.64 -26.49
C GLN A 625 -4.92 -13.50 -25.01
N VAL A 626 -5.47 -14.55 -24.41
CA VAL A 626 -5.80 -14.56 -22.97
C VAL A 626 -4.52 -14.47 -22.15
N LEU A 627 -3.52 -15.29 -22.48
CA LEU A 627 -2.24 -15.30 -21.79
C LEU A 627 -1.50 -13.97 -21.95
N ASP A 628 -1.51 -13.34 -23.11
CA ASP A 628 -0.88 -12.04 -23.33
C ASP A 628 -1.50 -10.96 -22.41
N CYS A 629 -2.84 -10.94 -22.28
CA CYS A 629 -3.52 -10.04 -21.32
C CYS A 629 -3.18 -10.39 -19.86
N ARG A 630 -2.98 -11.67 -19.58
CA ARG A 630 -2.55 -12.17 -18.27
C ARG A 630 -1.05 -12.10 -18.05
N ARG A 631 -0.25 -11.46 -18.91
CA ARG A 631 1.23 -11.44 -18.81
C ARG A 631 1.85 -12.84 -18.77
N LYS A 632 1.35 -13.74 -19.62
CA LYS A 632 1.73 -15.15 -19.77
C LYS A 632 1.47 -16.00 -18.53
N ARG A 633 0.70 -15.49 -17.56
CA ARG A 633 0.32 -16.26 -16.37
C ARG A 633 -0.68 -17.36 -16.74
N PRO A 634 -0.30 -18.64 -16.60
CA PRO A 634 -1.19 -19.74 -16.94
C PRO A 634 -2.41 -19.75 -16.03
N LEU A 635 -3.51 -20.29 -16.54
CA LEU A 635 -4.62 -20.78 -15.73
C LEU A 635 -4.40 -22.26 -15.49
N ILE A 636 -3.97 -22.60 -14.29
CA ILE A 636 -3.75 -23.98 -13.87
C ILE A 636 -4.97 -24.41 -13.07
N TYR A 637 -5.85 -25.12 -13.75
CA TYR A 637 -6.88 -25.90 -13.09
C TYR A 637 -6.34 -27.31 -12.95
N SER A 638 -6.41 -27.84 -11.76
CA SER A 638 -6.03 -29.22 -11.47
C SER A 638 -7.10 -30.12 -12.11
N TYR A 639 -6.83 -30.69 -13.28
CA TYR A 639 -7.80 -31.53 -14.00
C TYR A 639 -7.73 -32.97 -13.50
N SER A 640 -8.90 -33.58 -13.30
CA SER A 640 -9.17 -34.84 -13.98
C SER A 640 -10.30 -34.63 -14.99
N LEU A 641 -10.21 -35.39 -16.08
CA LEU A 641 -11.30 -35.62 -17.04
C LEU A 641 -12.48 -36.30 -16.36
#